data_AF-A0A6L8TZH8-F1
#
_entry.id   AF-A0A6L8TZH8-F1
#
_cell.length_a   1.000
_cell.length_b   1.000
_cell.length_c   1.000
_cell.angle_alpha   90.00
_cell.angle_beta   90.00
_cell.angle_gamma   90.00
#
_symmetry.space_group_name_H-M   'P 1'
#
loop_
_entity.id
_entity.type
_entity.pdbx_description
1 polymer ?
#
loop_
_entity_poly.entity_id
_entity_poly.type
_entity_poly.pdbx_seq_one_letter_code
_entity_poly.pdbx_strand_id
1 'polypeptide(L)'
;MKSLRFILAVLTTMIIFSCGRTEKTPLKLSLKRPKDISEVVVPVDKGFSDYIAGYTSGIVSVNSSVEIRFTPEFATGIKRKNPTGLFIFEPAIKGNAEWTDELTLVFRPAKPLDPGTLYSGKLNLDRLGQVKDNLKTFPIWIQTIRKDFIVTTGMLESSREGDSYKLHGQITASDYIASQEVESYLQAKIGRKKMPVVWDHSDMLIHRFTVTGLNRSDSPRKLELSWDGSPGKVRQKGNTIVQIPALDDFSVRDIIIAPGGNRNIDIVFSDPLDQSQDTEGIIWLSPSLEMSVSISSNVVSLFLVSAPEGPFELNVETSLKNKKGASLTSAFRKQIDLSPIPPSIELTGNGVIVPSSKELIFPFKAANLKAVDLKIIKIFDNNLPWFLQENDINTAYSVKRFGRPVYSGKLDLVNPAGSGTSGWNLYTVDLSEYIDIEPGILYRVELSMQPSYSLYPCSDPLELGKYEEMIKMTEELSRSSWDDPDNFYFESDDYIYYSFGFNWRERDNPCKVSYFNPDRKIRRNILASNFGIMAKKGSGNDLNVIVSDLLTALPLSEVDIMVYNMQIQQIASGITGKDGSVKLRCDGNPFLIIARKDRDHNYLKITDGSALSMSSFDVSGVTPENGIKAFIFGERDVWRPGDSIFLSVFIRDMNNSLPPDHPVQFELSNPFSQKIDHQVQIPGGKQLLTF
;
A
#
# COMPACT_ATOMS: atom_id res chain seq x y z
N MET A 1 62.02 -11.83 60.94
CA MET A 1 61.90 -13.07 61.73
C MET A 1 61.02 -14.04 60.94
N LYS A 2 61.64 -15.00 60.22
CA LYS A 2 61.62 -16.44 60.54
C LYS A 2 60.18 -17.00 60.55
N SER A 3 59.77 -17.64 59.47
CA SER A 3 59.85 -19.10 59.22
C SER A 3 58.54 -19.78 59.65
N LEU A 4 57.76 -20.35 58.72
CA LEU A 4 57.93 -21.70 58.14
C LEU A 4 57.72 -22.79 59.21
N ARG A 5 56.97 -23.84 58.79
CA ARG A 5 56.89 -25.24 59.30
C ARG A 5 55.59 -25.58 60.05
N PHE A 6 54.95 -26.74 59.88
CA PHE A 6 55.28 -27.94 59.09
C PHE A 6 54.12 -28.98 59.19
N ILE A 7 54.03 -29.85 58.16
CA ILE A 7 53.87 -31.32 58.19
C ILE A 7 52.55 -31.96 58.67
N LEU A 8 52.03 -32.87 57.83
CA LEU A 8 51.75 -34.34 57.98
C LEU A 8 50.57 -34.66 57.01
N ALA A 9 50.46 -35.73 56.20
CA ALA A 9 51.08 -37.05 56.19
C ALA A 9 50.76 -37.81 54.85
N VAL A 10 51.69 -38.71 54.44
CA VAL A 10 51.47 -40.07 53.85
C VAL A 10 50.99 -40.18 52.38
N LEU A 11 51.86 -40.51 51.40
CA LEU A 11 52.22 -41.87 50.88
C LEU A 11 50.95 -42.72 50.56
N THR A 12 50.67 -43.34 49.40
CA THR A 12 51.49 -44.03 48.40
C THR A 12 50.52 -44.52 47.31
N THR A 13 50.76 -44.30 46.02
CA THR A 13 50.78 -45.34 44.95
C THR A 13 51.07 -44.69 43.59
N MET A 14 51.91 -45.35 42.82
CA MET A 14 52.61 -44.89 41.63
C MET A 14 51.91 -45.37 40.34
N ILE A 15 52.32 -44.79 39.19
CA ILE A 15 52.38 -45.37 37.80
C ILE A 15 51.09 -45.22 36.94
N ILE A 16 51.03 -44.71 35.70
CA ILE A 16 51.99 -44.42 34.60
C ILE A 16 51.38 -43.42 33.58
N PHE A 17 52.23 -42.55 33.00
CA PHE A 17 52.19 -41.86 31.68
C PHE A 17 50.89 -41.29 31.08
N SER A 18 50.85 -39.97 30.84
CA SER A 18 51.10 -39.38 29.50
C SER A 18 50.92 -37.85 29.52
N CYS A 19 51.79 -37.15 28.80
CA CYS A 19 51.95 -35.69 28.72
C CYS A 19 50.77 -34.95 28.06
N GLY A 20 50.55 -33.69 28.42
CA GLY A 20 49.90 -32.72 27.54
C GLY A 20 49.33 -31.47 28.21
N ARG A 21 49.99 -30.33 28.02
CA ARG A 21 49.65 -28.98 28.50
C ARG A 21 48.17 -28.60 28.31
N THR A 22 47.54 -28.08 29.37
CA THR A 22 46.24 -27.40 29.33
C THR A 22 46.40 -25.95 28.88
N GLU A 23 46.03 -25.67 27.63
CA GLU A 23 45.64 -24.33 27.18
C GLU A 23 44.28 -23.95 27.79
N LYS A 24 44.17 -22.71 28.29
CA LYS A 24 42.92 -22.15 28.78
C LYS A 24 41.93 -22.00 27.63
N THR A 25 40.81 -22.73 27.72
CA THR A 25 39.68 -22.63 26.79
C THR A 25 39.00 -21.26 26.93
N PRO A 26 38.67 -20.55 25.84
CA PRO A 26 37.95 -19.29 25.89
C PRO A 26 36.52 -19.48 26.38
N LEU A 27 36.00 -18.49 27.10
CA LEU A 27 34.62 -18.39 27.55
C LEU A 27 33.67 -18.67 26.37
N LYS A 28 32.90 -19.77 26.46
CA LYS A 28 31.73 -19.99 25.61
C LYS A 28 30.69 -18.93 25.96
N LEU A 29 30.59 -17.87 25.16
CA LEU A 29 29.34 -17.12 25.04
C LEU A 29 28.28 -18.09 24.54
N SER A 30 27.34 -18.43 25.42
CA SER A 30 26.08 -19.07 25.03
C SER A 30 25.27 -18.06 24.22
N LEU A 31 25.48 -18.03 22.91
CA LEU A 31 24.52 -17.48 21.97
C LEU A 31 23.27 -18.36 22.07
N LYS A 32 22.17 -17.80 22.57
CA LYS A 32 20.85 -18.41 22.44
C LYS A 32 20.65 -18.78 20.97
N ARG A 33 20.44 -20.06 20.68
CA ARG A 33 20.00 -20.52 19.36
C ARG A 33 18.75 -19.71 18.94
N PRO A 34 18.63 -19.28 17.68
CA PRO A 34 17.34 -18.86 17.13
C PRO A 34 16.34 -20.01 17.38
N LYS A 35 15.09 -19.67 17.72
CA LYS A 35 14.02 -20.66 17.83
C LYS A 35 13.95 -21.48 16.54
N ASP A 36 13.75 -22.78 16.70
CA ASP A 36 13.65 -23.74 15.61
C ASP A 36 12.47 -23.38 14.69
N ILE A 37 12.64 -23.52 13.38
CA ILE A 37 11.65 -23.13 12.35
C ILE A 37 10.34 -23.95 12.52
N SER A 38 10.45 -25.13 13.12
CA SER A 38 9.34 -26.02 13.46
C SER A 38 8.47 -25.55 14.63
N GLU A 39 8.93 -24.62 15.48
CA GLU A 39 8.15 -24.11 16.64
C GLU A 39 7.18 -22.98 16.28
N VAL A 40 7.26 -22.40 15.08
CA VAL A 40 6.50 -21.18 14.72
C VAL A 40 5.27 -21.48 13.85
N VAL A 41 5.26 -22.60 13.12
CA VAL A 41 4.06 -23.08 12.41
C VAL A 41 3.40 -24.14 13.27
N VAL A 42 2.50 -23.74 14.16
CA VAL A 42 1.58 -24.71 14.77
C VAL A 42 0.52 -25.04 13.71
N PRO A 43 0.47 -26.28 13.19
CA PRO A 43 -0.60 -26.66 12.27
C PRO A 43 -1.93 -26.48 13.00
N VAL A 44 -2.79 -25.64 12.42
CA VAL A 44 -4.16 -25.46 12.90
C VAL A 44 -4.90 -26.77 12.62
N ASP A 45 -5.62 -27.29 13.62
CA ASP A 45 -6.39 -28.53 13.45
C ASP A 45 -7.40 -28.36 12.31
N LYS A 46 -7.39 -29.31 11.38
CA LYS A 46 -8.21 -29.27 10.17
C LYS A 46 -9.70 -29.17 10.45
N GLY A 47 -10.16 -29.62 11.62
CA GLY A 47 -11.56 -29.51 11.99
C GLY A 47 -12.06 -28.06 12.14
N PHE A 48 -11.19 -27.06 12.25
CA PHE A 48 -11.63 -25.66 12.40
C PHE A 48 -12.27 -25.07 11.13
N SER A 49 -12.03 -25.64 9.94
CA SER A 49 -12.65 -25.18 8.68
C SER A 49 -14.17 -25.35 8.67
N ASP A 50 -14.74 -26.22 9.51
CA ASP A 50 -16.19 -26.31 9.74
C ASP A 50 -16.78 -25.00 10.34
N TYR A 51 -15.95 -24.20 11.02
CA TYR A 51 -16.39 -23.05 11.81
C TYR A 51 -15.80 -21.71 11.34
N ILE A 52 -14.57 -21.71 10.84
CA ILE A 52 -13.81 -20.49 10.52
C ILE A 52 -13.50 -20.45 9.02
N ALA A 53 -14.04 -19.42 8.36
CA ALA A 53 -13.78 -19.11 6.97
C ALA A 53 -12.58 -18.17 6.80
N GLY A 54 -12.26 -17.34 7.80
CA GLY A 54 -11.26 -16.26 7.77
C GLY A 54 -10.56 -15.98 9.09
N TYR A 55 -9.26 -15.62 9.10
CA TYR A 55 -8.64 -14.95 10.23
C TYR A 55 -7.40 -14.12 9.89
N THR A 56 -7.08 -13.13 10.72
CA THR A 56 -5.80 -12.40 10.67
C THR A 56 -4.66 -13.27 11.19
N SER A 57 -3.58 -13.40 10.42
CA SER A 57 -2.38 -14.13 10.83
C SER A 57 -1.11 -13.56 10.20
N GLY A 58 0.03 -14.04 10.68
CA GLY A 58 1.32 -13.69 10.10
C GLY A 58 1.81 -12.33 10.60
N ILE A 59 2.44 -11.56 9.73
CA ILE A 59 3.07 -10.29 10.11
C ILE A 59 2.14 -9.13 9.85
N VAL A 60 1.91 -8.32 10.88
CA VAL A 60 0.90 -7.27 10.90
C VAL A 60 1.47 -5.95 11.42
N SER A 61 0.85 -4.83 11.06
CA SER A 61 1.16 -3.55 11.67
C SER A 61 0.76 -3.54 13.15
N VAL A 62 1.43 -2.73 13.95
CA VAL A 62 1.05 -2.47 15.35
C VAL A 62 -0.36 -1.90 15.50
N ASN A 63 -0.93 -1.32 14.44
CA ASN A 63 -2.29 -0.80 14.43
C ASN A 63 -3.34 -1.79 13.91
N SER A 64 -2.95 -3.01 13.54
CA SER A 64 -3.88 -4.00 12.99
C SER A 64 -4.87 -4.52 14.02
N SER A 65 -6.12 -4.69 13.58
CA SER A 65 -7.13 -5.50 14.27
C SER A 65 -6.85 -6.99 14.07
N VAL A 66 -7.42 -7.82 14.95
CA VAL A 66 -7.47 -9.28 14.77
C VAL A 66 -8.88 -9.66 14.37
N GLU A 67 -9.05 -10.12 13.15
CA GLU A 67 -10.35 -10.45 12.57
C GLU A 67 -10.50 -11.97 12.49
N ILE A 68 -11.70 -12.46 12.80
CA ILE A 68 -12.10 -13.85 12.62
C ILE A 68 -13.41 -13.83 11.85
N ARG A 69 -13.45 -14.51 10.71
CA ARG A 69 -14.64 -14.71 9.91
C ARG A 69 -15.07 -16.15 10.00
N PHE A 70 -16.34 -16.36 10.28
CA PHE A 70 -16.94 -17.67 10.44
C PHE A 70 -17.54 -18.17 9.13
N THR A 71 -17.70 -19.49 9.02
CA THR A 71 -18.52 -20.10 7.96
C THR A 71 -19.98 -19.65 8.12
N PRO A 72 -20.73 -19.46 7.01
CA PRO A 72 -22.14 -19.13 7.08
C PRO A 72 -22.92 -20.10 7.98
N GLU A 73 -22.64 -21.40 7.86
CA GLU A 73 -23.30 -22.47 8.61
C GLU A 73 -23.13 -22.29 10.11
N PHE A 74 -21.89 -22.12 10.58
CA PHE A 74 -21.63 -21.91 12.01
C PHE A 74 -22.19 -20.58 12.49
N ALA A 75 -22.08 -19.52 11.69
CA ALA A 75 -22.55 -18.17 12.03
C ALA A 75 -24.05 -18.11 12.31
N THR A 76 -24.87 -18.96 11.69
CA THR A 76 -26.32 -19.04 12.00
C THR A 76 -26.59 -19.44 13.45
N GLY A 77 -25.74 -20.30 14.04
CA GLY A 77 -25.87 -20.82 15.39
C GLY A 77 -25.18 -19.97 16.47
N ILE A 78 -24.47 -18.89 16.09
CA ILE A 78 -23.70 -18.07 17.02
C ILE A 78 -24.62 -17.25 17.94
N LYS A 79 -24.42 -17.42 19.25
CA LYS A 79 -25.04 -16.56 20.27
C LYS A 79 -24.28 -15.25 20.36
N ARG A 80 -24.70 -14.25 19.57
CA ARG A 80 -24.09 -12.90 19.49
C ARG A 80 -24.32 -12.02 20.74
N LYS A 81 -24.23 -12.58 21.94
CA LYS A 81 -24.23 -11.82 23.21
C LYS A 81 -22.81 -11.39 23.56
N ASN A 82 -22.69 -10.25 24.26
CA ASN A 82 -21.45 -9.58 24.68
C ASN A 82 -20.13 -10.33 24.35
N PRO A 83 -19.38 -9.91 23.31
CA PRO A 83 -18.16 -10.59 22.85
C PRO A 83 -16.96 -10.44 23.80
N THR A 84 -17.16 -9.92 25.01
CA THR A 84 -16.12 -9.73 26.02
C THR A 84 -15.51 -11.07 26.47
N GLY A 85 -14.17 -11.15 26.44
CA GLY A 85 -13.42 -12.31 26.92
C GLY A 85 -13.47 -13.53 25.98
N LEU A 86 -13.85 -13.33 24.72
CA LEU A 86 -13.75 -14.36 23.68
C LEU A 86 -12.30 -14.57 23.23
N PHE A 87 -11.55 -13.49 23.09
CA PHE A 87 -10.14 -13.51 22.74
C PHE A 87 -9.25 -13.50 24.00
N ILE A 88 -8.21 -14.31 23.96
CA ILE A 88 -7.16 -14.37 24.98
C ILE A 88 -5.83 -14.33 24.24
N PHE A 89 -4.94 -13.40 24.59
CA PHE A 89 -3.62 -13.27 23.97
C PHE A 89 -2.50 -13.37 25.00
N GLU A 90 -1.35 -13.83 24.54
CA GLU A 90 -0.07 -13.87 25.24
C GLU A 90 1.03 -13.33 24.31
N PRO A 91 1.66 -12.19 24.63
CA PRO A 91 1.35 -11.26 25.73
C PRO A 91 -0.09 -10.71 25.68
N ALA A 92 -0.62 -10.28 26.83
CA ALA A 92 -2.00 -9.83 26.92
C ALA A 92 -2.25 -8.54 26.12
N ILE A 93 -3.22 -8.57 25.20
CA ILE A 93 -3.68 -7.42 24.44
C ILE A 93 -4.98 -6.90 25.06
N LYS A 94 -5.00 -5.63 25.46
CA LYS A 94 -6.24 -4.96 25.89
C LYS A 94 -6.99 -4.46 24.66
N GLY A 95 -8.29 -4.69 24.59
CA GLY A 95 -9.11 -4.32 23.44
C GLY A 95 -10.56 -4.71 23.62
N ASN A 96 -11.37 -4.39 22.63
CA ASN A 96 -12.76 -4.79 22.53
C ASN A 96 -12.97 -5.68 21.32
N ALA A 97 -13.79 -6.71 21.50
CA ALA A 97 -14.30 -7.48 20.37
C ALA A 97 -15.65 -6.89 19.95
N GLU A 98 -15.90 -6.84 18.65
CA GLU A 98 -17.15 -6.36 18.08
C GLU A 98 -17.51 -7.15 16.83
N TRP A 99 -18.80 -7.30 16.57
CA TRP A 99 -19.29 -7.87 15.33
C TRP A 99 -19.39 -6.75 14.30
N THR A 100 -18.65 -6.86 13.19
CA THR A 100 -18.72 -5.89 12.09
C THR A 100 -19.81 -6.26 11.08
N ASP A 101 -20.11 -7.56 10.98
CA ASP A 101 -21.20 -8.11 10.18
C ASP A 101 -21.66 -9.46 10.77
N GLU A 102 -22.53 -10.19 10.07
CA GLU A 102 -23.07 -11.47 10.55
C GLU A 102 -22.03 -12.61 10.64
N LEU A 103 -20.95 -12.51 9.88
CA LEU A 103 -19.91 -13.54 9.75
C LEU A 103 -18.60 -13.13 10.44
N THR A 104 -18.38 -11.86 10.74
CA THR A 104 -17.06 -11.35 11.14
C THR A 104 -17.06 -10.78 12.55
N LEU A 105 -16.19 -11.34 13.39
CA LEU A 105 -15.86 -10.86 14.72
C LEU A 105 -14.46 -10.25 14.70
N VAL A 106 -14.38 -8.98 15.07
CA VAL A 106 -13.15 -8.20 15.07
C VAL A 106 -12.74 -7.85 16.48
N PHE A 107 -11.52 -8.20 16.87
CA PHE A 107 -10.87 -7.69 18.07
C PHE A 107 -10.04 -6.47 17.73
N ARG A 108 -10.41 -5.31 18.29
CA ARG A 108 -9.68 -4.05 18.16
C ARG A 108 -8.81 -3.81 19.40
N PRO A 109 -7.47 -3.80 19.26
CA PRO A 109 -6.59 -3.37 20.33
C PRO A 109 -6.94 -1.94 20.79
N ALA A 110 -7.01 -1.70 22.10
CA ALA A 110 -7.30 -0.38 22.67
C ALA A 110 -6.12 0.60 22.53
N LYS A 111 -4.94 0.08 22.21
CA LYS A 111 -3.70 0.80 21.92
C LYS A 111 -2.93 0.03 20.85
N PRO A 112 -2.01 0.69 20.13
CA PRO A 112 -1.08 -0.01 19.25
C PRO A 112 -0.40 -1.18 19.98
N LEU A 113 -0.25 -2.29 19.27
CA LEU A 113 0.41 -3.49 19.75
C LEU A 113 1.90 -3.22 20.01
N ASP A 114 2.53 -4.06 20.85
CA ASP A 114 3.95 -3.96 21.11
C ASP A 114 4.73 -4.31 19.84
N PRO A 115 5.65 -3.46 19.34
CA PRO A 115 6.37 -3.70 18.09
C PRO A 115 7.33 -4.89 18.17
N GLY A 116 7.52 -5.59 17.05
CA GLY A 116 8.41 -6.75 16.95
C GLY A 116 8.02 -7.94 17.86
N THR A 117 6.78 -7.98 18.33
CA THR A 117 6.29 -8.92 19.33
C THR A 117 5.48 -10.02 18.65
N LEU A 118 5.80 -11.27 19.01
CA LEU A 118 4.98 -12.43 18.66
C LEU A 118 3.86 -12.56 19.70
N TYR A 119 2.62 -12.50 19.25
CA TYR A 119 1.43 -12.75 20.05
C TYR A 119 0.86 -14.12 19.70
N SER A 120 0.72 -14.96 20.72
CA SER A 120 -0.07 -16.18 20.67
C SER A 120 -1.46 -15.89 21.22
N GLY A 121 -2.50 -16.14 20.45
CA GLY A 121 -3.88 -15.88 20.79
C GLY A 121 -4.74 -17.12 20.77
N LYS A 122 -5.91 -17.02 21.38
CA LYS A 122 -6.94 -18.04 21.44
C LYS A 122 -8.31 -17.38 21.34
N LEU A 123 -9.17 -17.89 20.46
CA LEU A 123 -10.60 -17.56 20.42
C LEU A 123 -11.40 -18.74 21.00
N ASN A 124 -12.22 -18.48 22.01
CA ASN A 124 -13.10 -19.50 22.61
C ASN A 124 -14.37 -19.69 21.77
N LEU A 125 -14.36 -20.65 20.86
CA LEU A 125 -15.49 -20.97 19.96
C LEU A 125 -16.68 -21.59 20.70
N ASP A 126 -16.41 -22.35 21.75
CA ASP A 126 -17.44 -22.98 22.60
C ASP A 126 -18.36 -21.97 23.30
N ARG A 127 -17.87 -20.73 23.48
CA ARG A 127 -18.66 -19.62 24.01
C ARG A 127 -19.56 -18.97 22.95
N LEU A 128 -19.27 -19.19 21.66
CA LEU A 128 -20.03 -18.65 20.53
C LEU A 128 -21.13 -19.62 20.06
N GLY A 129 -20.83 -20.91 19.98
CA GLY A 129 -21.73 -21.93 19.46
C GLY A 129 -21.31 -23.34 19.85
N GLN A 130 -22.06 -24.34 19.38
CA GLN A 130 -21.69 -25.74 19.55
C GLN A 130 -20.52 -26.09 18.61
N VAL A 131 -19.43 -26.60 19.19
CA VAL A 131 -18.25 -27.06 18.46
C VAL A 131 -17.79 -28.41 19.01
N LYS A 132 -17.04 -29.18 18.22
CA LYS A 132 -16.44 -30.46 18.67
C LYS A 132 -15.50 -30.22 19.86
N ASP A 133 -15.40 -31.19 20.77
CA ASP A 133 -14.66 -31.03 22.03
C ASP A 133 -13.17 -30.68 21.85
N ASN A 134 -12.54 -31.18 20.79
CA ASN A 134 -11.15 -30.86 20.44
C ASN A 134 -10.96 -29.49 19.76
N LEU A 135 -12.05 -28.79 19.41
CA LEU A 135 -12.06 -27.55 18.63
C LEU A 135 -12.70 -26.39 19.39
N LYS A 136 -12.75 -26.47 20.73
CA LYS A 136 -13.33 -25.42 21.58
C LYS A 136 -12.56 -24.11 21.50
N THR A 137 -11.27 -24.16 21.19
CA THR A 137 -10.40 -23.00 21.22
C THR A 137 -9.56 -22.90 19.97
N PHE A 138 -9.84 -21.88 19.17
CA PHE A 138 -9.12 -21.62 17.94
C PHE A 138 -7.80 -20.87 18.21
N PRO A 139 -6.63 -21.40 17.80
CA PRO A 139 -5.36 -20.73 18.01
C PRO A 139 -5.14 -19.58 16.99
N ILE A 140 -4.59 -18.47 17.45
CA ILE A 140 -4.28 -17.28 16.65
C ILE A 140 -2.78 -16.98 16.79
N TRP A 141 -2.13 -16.59 15.71
CA TRP A 141 -0.71 -16.22 15.73
C TRP A 141 -0.48 -14.99 14.86
N ILE A 142 -0.01 -13.91 15.48
CA ILE A 142 0.38 -12.68 14.80
C ILE A 142 1.74 -12.21 15.30
N GLN A 143 2.53 -11.61 14.42
CA GLN A 143 3.79 -10.96 14.78
C GLN A 143 3.76 -9.52 14.28
N THR A 144 4.02 -8.56 15.17
CA THR A 144 4.07 -7.16 14.76
C THR A 144 5.39 -6.82 14.07
N ILE A 145 5.35 -5.86 13.15
CA ILE A 145 6.56 -5.34 12.50
C ILE A 145 7.53 -4.78 13.57
N ARG A 146 8.82 -5.07 13.41
CA ARG A 146 9.85 -4.52 14.32
C ARG A 146 9.97 -3.02 14.11
N LYS A 147 9.92 -2.26 15.20
CA LYS A 147 10.16 -0.80 15.17
C LYS A 147 11.60 -0.49 14.79
N ASP A 148 11.78 0.26 13.72
CA ASP A 148 13.04 0.85 13.27
C ASP A 148 12.75 2.14 12.48
N PHE A 149 13.78 2.91 12.16
CA PHE A 149 13.64 4.10 11.34
C PHE A 149 14.91 4.45 10.57
N ILE A 150 14.74 5.25 9.51
CA ILE A 150 15.81 5.87 8.74
C ILE A 150 15.65 7.39 8.84
N VAL A 151 16.75 8.10 9.04
CA VAL A 151 16.79 9.56 8.96
C VAL A 151 17.41 9.94 7.63
N THR A 152 16.70 10.76 6.86
CA THR A 152 17.21 11.34 5.62
C THR A 152 17.25 12.85 5.78
N THR A 153 18.43 13.44 5.62
CA THR A 153 18.59 14.89 5.56
C THR A 153 18.38 15.37 4.13
N GLY A 154 17.52 16.37 3.96
CA GLY A 154 17.33 17.08 2.70
C GLY A 154 18.26 18.29 2.60
N MET A 155 17.90 19.21 1.69
CA MET A 155 18.70 20.37 1.34
C MET A 155 18.55 21.55 2.31
N LEU A 156 19.58 22.42 2.31
CA LEU A 156 19.51 23.76 2.89
C LEU A 156 18.75 24.70 1.93
N GLU A 157 17.54 25.09 2.31
CA GLU A 157 16.75 26.10 1.61
C GLU A 157 17.16 27.48 2.11
N SER A 158 17.63 28.34 1.21
CA SER A 158 18.05 29.71 1.52
C SER A 158 16.88 30.67 1.58
N SER A 159 16.92 31.63 2.51
CA SER A 159 15.99 32.76 2.55
C SER A 159 16.10 33.62 1.30
N ARG A 160 15.08 34.44 1.00
CA ARG A 160 15.11 35.36 -0.15
C ARG A 160 16.26 36.37 -0.11
N GLU A 161 16.77 36.68 1.08
CA GLU A 161 17.90 37.60 1.30
C GLU A 161 19.26 36.85 1.37
N GLY A 162 19.22 35.52 1.41
CA GLY A 162 20.40 34.68 1.55
C GLY A 162 21.09 34.80 2.91
N ASP A 163 20.40 35.28 3.94
CA ASP A 163 20.96 35.54 5.28
C ASP A 163 20.70 34.41 6.28
N SER A 164 19.86 33.45 5.92
CA SER A 164 19.40 32.37 6.79
C SER A 164 18.96 31.15 5.97
N TYR A 165 18.99 29.99 6.60
CA TYR A 165 18.54 28.73 6.01
C TYR A 165 17.42 28.07 6.80
N LYS A 166 16.71 27.18 6.11
CA LYS A 166 15.98 26.05 6.68
C LYS A 166 16.62 24.76 6.19
N LEU A 167 16.74 23.77 7.08
CA LEU A 167 17.15 22.42 6.69
C LEU A 167 15.94 21.52 6.72
N HIS A 168 15.56 20.96 5.57
CA HIS A 168 14.51 19.96 5.51
C HIS A 168 15.08 18.56 5.72
N GLY A 169 14.25 17.64 6.20
CA GLY A 169 14.57 16.23 6.25
C GLY A 169 13.35 15.42 6.66
N GLN A 170 13.53 14.11 6.78
CA GLN A 170 12.46 13.21 7.21
C GLN A 170 13.01 12.05 8.01
N ILE A 171 12.14 11.52 8.87
CA ILE A 171 12.30 10.21 9.50
C ILE A 171 11.24 9.28 8.89
N THR A 172 11.69 8.19 8.29
CA THR A 172 10.81 7.14 7.77
C THR A 172 10.85 5.95 8.72
N ALA A 173 9.71 5.68 9.36
CA ALA A 173 9.54 4.57 10.29
C ALA A 173 9.18 3.26 9.56
N SER A 174 9.54 2.13 10.15
CA SER A 174 9.20 0.79 9.63
C SER A 174 7.73 0.40 9.81
N ASP A 175 7.05 1.04 10.75
CA ASP A 175 5.64 0.91 11.10
C ASP A 175 5.24 2.17 11.88
N TYR A 176 3.99 2.26 12.34
CA TYR A 176 3.52 3.39 13.13
C TYR A 176 4.38 3.64 14.39
N ILE A 177 4.83 4.89 14.54
CA ILE A 177 5.46 5.42 15.76
C ILE A 177 4.72 6.71 16.12
N ALA A 178 4.36 6.87 17.40
CA ALA A 178 3.69 8.08 17.86
C ALA A 178 4.55 9.32 17.59
N SER A 179 3.93 10.40 17.12
CA SER A 179 4.62 11.65 16.74
C SER A 179 5.59 12.15 17.81
N GLN A 180 5.14 12.23 19.07
CA GLN A 180 5.98 12.72 20.17
C GLN A 180 7.19 11.82 20.45
N GLU A 181 7.06 10.51 20.20
CA GLU A 181 8.17 9.57 20.32
C GLU A 181 9.20 9.81 19.19
N VAL A 182 8.74 10.03 17.96
CA VAL A 182 9.61 10.38 16.82
C VAL A 182 10.35 11.69 17.05
N GLU A 183 9.65 12.72 17.54
CA GLU A 183 10.26 14.01 17.87
C GLU A 183 11.39 13.89 18.90
N SER A 184 11.29 12.92 19.82
CA SER A 184 12.30 12.65 20.84
C SER A 184 13.60 12.07 20.27
N TYR A 185 13.57 11.49 19.08
CA TYR A 185 14.73 10.86 18.48
C TYR A 185 15.71 11.86 17.90
N LEU A 186 15.26 13.03 17.44
CA LEU A 186 16.08 13.95 16.65
C LEU A 186 16.46 15.21 17.44
N GLN A 187 17.71 15.61 17.31
CA GLN A 187 18.20 16.85 17.88
C GLN A 187 19.13 17.59 16.89
N ALA A 188 18.92 18.89 16.78
CA ALA A 188 19.75 19.79 16.00
C ALA A 188 20.46 20.81 16.91
N LYS A 189 21.78 21.00 16.73
CA LYS A 189 22.59 21.94 17.51
C LYS A 189 23.59 22.72 16.66
N ILE A 190 23.83 23.97 17.01
CA ILE A 190 25.00 24.74 16.58
C ILE A 190 25.84 25.03 17.82
N GLY A 191 27.01 24.38 17.93
CA GLY A 191 27.80 24.39 19.15
C GLY A 191 26.99 23.87 20.35
N ARG A 192 26.73 24.71 21.35
CA ARG A 192 25.89 24.35 22.52
C ARG A 192 24.42 24.74 22.38
N LYS A 193 24.06 25.53 21.37
CA LYS A 193 22.69 26.04 21.18
C LYS A 193 21.83 24.98 20.48
N LYS A 194 20.73 24.58 21.11
CA LYS A 194 19.71 23.73 20.47
C LYS A 194 18.93 24.56 19.45
N MET A 195 18.77 24.04 18.25
CA MET A 195 17.99 24.68 17.19
C MET A 195 16.54 24.19 17.22
N PRO A 196 15.55 25.06 16.92
CA PRO A 196 14.16 24.65 16.80
C PRO A 196 13.96 23.71 15.61
N VAL A 197 13.15 22.67 15.81
CA VAL A 197 12.73 21.72 14.77
C VAL A 197 11.21 21.76 14.70
N VAL A 198 10.69 22.05 13.52
CA VAL A 198 9.25 22.03 13.22
C VAL A 198 8.93 20.72 12.51
N TRP A 199 7.84 20.07 12.91
CA TRP A 199 7.46 18.75 12.40
C TRP A 199 6.16 18.79 11.59
N ASP A 200 6.09 17.92 10.61
CA ASP A 200 4.89 17.55 9.87
C ASP A 200 4.70 16.02 9.95
N HIS A 201 3.55 15.62 10.47
CA HIS A 201 3.15 14.24 10.71
C HIS A 201 1.86 13.88 9.97
N SER A 202 1.61 14.53 8.83
CA SER A 202 0.45 14.25 7.98
C SER A 202 0.44 12.82 7.42
N ASP A 203 1.62 12.18 7.35
CA ASP A 203 1.79 10.79 6.95
C ASP A 203 2.09 9.92 8.19
N MET A 204 1.59 8.68 8.18
CA MET A 204 1.71 7.74 9.31
C MET A 204 3.12 7.16 9.50
N LEU A 205 3.89 7.04 8.41
CA LEU A 205 5.23 6.44 8.39
C LEU A 205 6.33 7.48 8.11
N ILE A 206 5.98 8.59 7.45
CA ILE A 206 6.93 9.64 7.05
C ILE A 206 6.73 10.90 7.89
N HIS A 207 7.66 11.13 8.81
CA HIS A 207 7.68 12.29 9.68
C HIS A 207 8.67 13.32 9.16
N ARG A 208 8.17 14.38 8.53
CA ARG A 208 9.01 15.44 7.95
C ARG A 208 9.41 16.43 9.03
N PHE A 209 10.64 16.90 8.99
CA PHE A 209 11.14 17.92 9.91
C PHE A 209 11.80 19.07 9.15
N THR A 210 11.73 20.26 9.75
CA THR A 210 12.42 21.46 9.27
C THR A 210 13.16 22.10 10.44
N VAL A 211 14.49 22.12 10.37
CA VAL A 211 15.32 22.88 11.31
C VAL A 211 15.31 24.34 10.90
N THR A 212 14.97 25.24 11.82
CA THR A 212 14.82 26.68 11.55
C THR A 212 15.79 27.52 12.36
N GLY A 213 15.86 28.83 12.08
CA GLY A 213 16.73 29.77 12.78
C GLY A 213 18.21 29.62 12.45
N LEU A 214 18.53 29.05 11.28
CA LEU A 214 19.90 28.81 10.82
C LEU A 214 20.45 30.07 10.12
N ASN A 215 20.67 31.14 10.88
CA ASN A 215 21.22 32.38 10.32
C ASN A 215 22.65 32.17 9.79
N ARG A 216 23.11 32.98 8.84
CA ARG A 216 24.51 33.00 8.43
C ARG A 216 25.29 33.98 9.31
N SER A 217 26.62 33.83 9.31
CA SER A 217 27.56 34.70 10.02
C SER A 217 28.80 34.92 9.15
N ASP A 218 29.71 35.78 9.57
CA ASP A 218 30.95 36.07 8.83
C ASP A 218 31.90 34.87 8.72
N SER A 219 31.69 33.85 9.56
CA SER A 219 32.42 32.57 9.50
C SER A 219 31.45 31.39 9.33
N PRO A 220 31.89 30.29 8.69
CA PRO A 220 31.07 29.10 8.51
C PRO A 220 30.80 28.41 9.85
N ARG A 221 29.62 27.81 9.99
CA ARG A 221 29.17 27.14 11.23
C ARG A 221 28.77 25.70 10.96
N LYS A 222 28.89 24.86 11.98
CA LYS A 222 28.52 23.44 11.91
C LYS A 222 27.18 23.24 12.61
N LEU A 223 26.19 22.76 11.87
CA LEU A 223 24.95 22.22 12.41
C LEU A 223 25.13 20.72 12.62
N GLU A 224 25.15 20.30 13.88
CA GLU A 224 25.14 18.88 14.25
C GLU A 224 23.69 18.42 14.33
N LEU A 225 23.33 17.45 13.49
CA LEU A 225 22.06 16.74 13.54
C LEU A 225 22.33 15.34 14.07
N SER A 226 21.84 15.03 15.26
CA SER A 226 22.02 13.74 15.92
C SER A 226 20.68 13.06 16.13
N TRP A 227 20.62 11.74 15.99
CA TRP A 227 19.45 10.96 16.35
C TRP A 227 19.76 9.76 17.26
N ASP A 228 18.85 9.46 18.17
CA ASP A 228 18.92 8.33 19.08
C ASP A 228 17.54 7.70 19.29
N GLY A 229 17.36 6.48 18.76
CA GLY A 229 16.15 5.67 18.86
C GLY A 229 16.01 4.87 20.16
N SER A 230 17.02 4.92 21.04
CA SER A 230 17.04 4.18 22.30
C SER A 230 15.80 4.41 23.18
N PRO A 231 15.23 5.64 23.27
CA PRO A 231 13.98 5.88 24.02
C PRO A 231 12.80 5.01 23.54
N GLY A 232 12.74 4.69 22.25
CA GLY A 232 11.72 3.82 21.65
C GLY A 232 12.11 2.35 21.56
N LYS A 233 13.20 1.94 22.24
CA LYS A 233 13.83 0.61 22.14
C LYS A 233 14.32 0.26 20.73
N VAL A 234 14.52 1.26 19.87
CA VAL A 234 15.11 1.08 18.55
C VAL A 234 16.63 1.12 18.68
N ARG A 235 17.32 0.11 18.15
CA ARG A 235 18.79 0.04 18.20
C ARG A 235 19.45 0.90 17.12
N GLN A 236 18.94 2.12 16.91
CA GLN A 236 19.40 3.03 15.87
C GLN A 236 19.86 4.35 16.47
N LYS A 237 21.08 4.76 16.15
CA LYS A 237 21.64 6.05 16.53
C LYS A 237 22.62 6.51 15.47
N GLY A 238 22.75 7.81 15.32
CA GLY A 238 23.66 8.39 14.35
C GLY A 238 23.77 9.89 14.51
N ASN A 239 24.69 10.46 13.76
CA ASN A 239 24.80 11.89 13.61
C ASN A 239 25.27 12.22 12.19
N THR A 240 25.00 13.45 11.78
CA THR A 240 25.56 14.06 10.60
C THR A 240 25.85 15.53 10.89
N ILE A 241 26.82 16.09 10.18
CA ILE A 241 27.20 17.49 10.30
C ILE A 241 26.88 18.19 8.98
N VAL A 242 25.99 19.17 9.04
CA VAL A 242 25.66 20.04 7.91
C VAL A 242 26.45 21.35 8.06
N GLN A 243 27.20 21.71 7.02
CA GLN A 243 27.97 22.96 7.00
C GLN A 243 27.05 24.13 6.60
N ILE A 244 26.96 25.15 7.46
CA ILE A 244 26.31 26.42 7.16
C ILE A 244 27.37 27.40 6.66
N PRO A 245 27.30 27.85 5.39
CA PRO A 245 28.26 28.82 4.83
C PRO A 245 28.32 30.16 5.56
N ALA A 246 29.46 30.84 5.42
CA ALA A 246 29.59 32.24 5.79
C ALA A 246 28.74 33.14 4.87
N LEU A 247 28.45 34.37 5.29
CA LEU A 247 27.52 35.28 4.58
C LEU A 247 28.02 35.70 3.19
N ASP A 248 29.33 35.79 3.00
CA ASP A 248 29.97 36.22 1.74
C ASP A 248 30.51 35.05 0.88
N ASP A 249 30.14 33.82 1.23
CA ASP A 249 30.60 32.61 0.54
C ASP A 249 29.56 32.16 -0.48
N PHE A 250 29.76 32.49 -1.76
CA PHE A 250 28.96 31.97 -2.87
C PHE A 250 29.66 30.78 -3.54
N SER A 251 29.13 29.58 -3.33
CA SER A 251 29.72 28.30 -3.76
C SER A 251 28.67 27.20 -3.92
N VAL A 252 29.00 26.16 -4.69
CA VAL A 252 28.20 24.94 -4.79
C VAL A 252 28.32 24.15 -3.48
N ARG A 253 27.17 23.78 -2.90
CA ARG A 253 27.07 23.08 -1.62
C ARG A 253 26.80 21.61 -1.78
N ASP A 254 25.89 21.28 -2.68
CA ASP A 254 25.47 19.90 -2.88
C ASP A 254 24.97 19.66 -4.31
N ILE A 255 24.96 18.40 -4.71
CA ILE A 255 24.37 17.92 -5.97
C ILE A 255 23.44 16.78 -5.62
N ILE A 256 22.14 16.99 -5.81
CA ILE A 256 21.09 16.01 -5.55
C ILE A 256 20.62 15.47 -6.88
N ILE A 257 20.53 14.15 -6.99
CA ILE A 257 20.04 13.46 -8.18
C ILE A 257 18.80 12.68 -7.75
N ALA A 258 17.65 12.99 -8.33
CA ALA A 258 16.42 12.28 -7.97
C ALA A 258 16.50 10.81 -8.45
N PRO A 259 16.22 9.82 -7.58
CA PRO A 259 16.09 8.44 -8.01
C PRO A 259 14.77 8.28 -8.79
N GLY A 260 14.83 7.84 -10.05
CA GLY A 260 13.62 7.50 -10.84
C GLY A 260 13.63 8.00 -12.29
N GLY A 261 12.47 7.88 -12.95
CA GLY A 261 12.30 8.12 -14.39
C GLY A 261 12.38 9.58 -14.86
N ASN A 262 12.12 10.55 -13.98
CA ASN A 262 12.33 11.98 -14.26
C ASN A 262 13.65 12.42 -13.62
N ARG A 263 14.74 12.30 -14.39
CA ARG A 263 16.11 12.47 -13.91
C ARG A 263 16.52 13.94 -13.96
N ASN A 264 16.14 14.70 -12.96
CA ASN A 264 16.69 16.04 -12.73
C ASN A 264 17.95 15.97 -11.86
N ILE A 265 18.86 16.91 -12.10
CA ILE A 265 20.04 17.16 -11.26
C ILE A 265 19.83 18.52 -10.60
N ASP A 266 19.68 18.51 -9.28
CA ASP A 266 19.53 19.72 -8.48
C ASP A 266 20.89 20.13 -7.92
N ILE A 267 21.36 21.30 -8.33
CA ILE A 267 22.58 21.94 -7.84
C ILE A 267 22.18 22.91 -6.74
N VAL A 268 22.60 22.62 -5.51
CA VAL A 268 22.31 23.46 -4.35
C VAL A 268 23.49 24.40 -4.13
N PHE A 269 23.23 25.71 -4.20
CA PHE A 269 24.20 26.77 -3.92
C PHE A 269 24.02 27.31 -2.50
N SER A 270 25.04 28.01 -1.99
CA SER A 270 24.91 28.75 -0.74
C SER A 270 23.95 29.93 -0.87
N ASP A 271 24.05 30.73 -1.91
CA ASP A 271 23.24 31.95 -2.06
C ASP A 271 22.11 31.78 -3.07
N PRO A 272 20.98 32.51 -2.90
CA PRO A 272 19.98 32.63 -3.94
C PRO A 272 20.58 33.21 -5.22
N LEU A 273 20.26 32.61 -6.36
CA LEU A 273 20.78 33.04 -7.65
C LEU A 273 19.97 34.18 -8.25
N ASP A 274 20.58 34.94 -9.16
CA ASP A 274 19.84 35.84 -10.04
C ASP A 274 18.99 35.02 -11.02
N GLN A 275 17.66 35.13 -10.91
CA GLN A 275 16.72 34.36 -11.74
C GLN A 275 16.65 34.87 -13.19
N SER A 276 17.16 36.07 -13.47
CA SER A 276 17.13 36.67 -14.80
C SER A 276 18.37 36.37 -15.64
N GLN A 277 19.39 35.75 -15.06
CA GLN A 277 20.64 35.47 -15.76
C GLN A 277 20.48 34.31 -16.74
N ASP A 278 21.17 34.41 -17.87
CA ASP A 278 21.33 33.29 -18.79
C ASP A 278 22.38 32.31 -18.23
N THR A 279 22.04 31.03 -18.19
CA THR A 279 22.91 29.96 -17.69
C THR A 279 23.61 29.19 -18.80
N GLU A 280 23.29 29.45 -20.08
CA GLU A 280 23.92 28.79 -21.21
C GLU A 280 25.43 29.07 -21.24
N GLY A 281 26.24 28.00 -21.32
CA GLY A 281 27.70 28.10 -21.25
C GLY A 281 28.29 28.41 -19.87
N ILE A 282 27.46 28.76 -18.88
CA ILE A 282 27.87 28.93 -17.47
C ILE A 282 27.68 27.61 -16.71
N ILE A 283 26.57 26.92 -16.96
CA ILE A 283 26.29 25.58 -16.45
C ILE A 283 26.16 24.66 -17.65
N TRP A 284 27.06 23.68 -17.76
CA TRP A 284 27.16 22.82 -18.94
C TRP A 284 27.67 21.43 -18.60
N LEU A 285 27.39 20.47 -19.49
CA LEU A 285 27.74 19.06 -19.32
C LEU A 285 28.78 18.63 -20.36
N SER A 286 29.65 17.69 -20.00
CA SER A 286 30.64 17.06 -20.89
C SER A 286 30.48 15.54 -20.87
N PRO A 287 30.10 14.88 -21.99
CA PRO A 287 29.78 15.46 -23.29
C PRO A 287 28.54 16.37 -23.25
N SER A 288 28.41 17.24 -24.26
CA SER A 288 27.26 18.14 -24.37
C SER A 288 25.96 17.34 -24.53
N LEU A 289 24.95 17.70 -23.73
CA LEU A 289 23.64 17.06 -23.70
C LEU A 289 22.55 18.13 -23.76
N GLU A 290 21.45 17.81 -24.43
CA GLU A 290 20.26 18.67 -24.41
C GLU A 290 19.63 18.66 -23.01
N MET A 291 19.44 19.85 -22.46
CA MET A 291 18.86 20.05 -21.14
C MET A 291 18.11 21.38 -21.06
N SER A 292 17.15 21.45 -20.14
CA SER A 292 16.55 22.72 -19.71
C SER A 292 16.96 23.01 -18.27
N VAL A 293 17.12 24.29 -17.95
CA VAL A 293 17.59 24.76 -16.65
C VAL A 293 16.50 25.61 -16.01
N SER A 294 16.24 25.38 -14.73
CA SER A 294 15.36 26.24 -13.93
C SER A 294 16.06 26.68 -12.65
N ILE A 295 15.82 27.92 -12.24
CA ILE A 295 16.41 28.50 -11.04
C ILE A 295 15.31 28.79 -10.03
N SER A 296 15.41 28.20 -8.84
CA SER A 296 14.51 28.44 -7.72
C SER A 296 15.31 28.73 -6.44
N SER A 297 15.29 29.99 -6.00
CA SER A 297 16.11 30.46 -4.86
C SER A 297 17.59 30.07 -5.03
N ASN A 298 18.13 29.23 -4.15
CA ASN A 298 19.50 28.73 -4.16
C ASN A 298 19.67 27.38 -4.87
N VAL A 299 18.65 26.89 -5.57
CA VAL A 299 18.67 25.62 -6.29
C VAL A 299 18.56 25.86 -7.79
N VAL A 300 19.46 25.24 -8.55
CA VAL A 300 19.37 25.15 -10.01
C VAL A 300 19.05 23.71 -10.37
N SER A 301 17.90 23.50 -11.00
CA SER A 301 17.47 22.18 -11.48
C SER A 301 17.77 22.04 -12.97
N LEU A 302 18.53 21.01 -13.33
CA LEU A 302 18.82 20.61 -14.69
C LEU A 302 17.88 19.45 -15.07
N PHE A 303 17.08 19.62 -16.11
CA PHE A 303 16.22 18.57 -16.67
C PHE A 303 16.81 18.09 -17.99
N LEU A 304 17.35 16.87 -17.98
CA LEU A 304 17.93 16.25 -19.17
C LEU A 304 16.83 15.75 -20.11
N VAL A 305 16.98 15.98 -21.41
CA VAL A 305 16.07 15.42 -22.43
C VAL A 305 16.27 13.90 -22.56
N SER A 306 17.53 13.46 -22.48
CA SER A 306 17.93 12.04 -22.47
C SER A 306 19.06 11.79 -21.49
N ALA A 307 19.10 10.61 -20.88
CA ALA A 307 20.18 10.23 -19.98
C ALA A 307 21.39 9.73 -20.77
N PRO A 308 22.62 10.22 -20.47
CA PRO A 308 23.83 9.73 -21.11
C PRO A 308 24.12 8.28 -20.70
N GLU A 309 24.68 7.51 -21.63
CA GLU A 309 25.22 6.17 -21.35
C GLU A 309 26.60 6.31 -20.71
N GLY A 310 26.65 6.22 -19.38
CA GLY A 310 27.87 6.28 -18.58
C GLY A 310 28.12 7.64 -17.91
N PRO A 311 29.30 7.80 -17.28
CA PRO A 311 29.61 8.99 -16.52
C PRO A 311 29.84 10.21 -17.43
N PHE A 312 29.39 11.36 -16.99
CA PHE A 312 29.59 12.67 -17.62
C PHE A 312 30.04 13.69 -16.58
N GLU A 313 30.60 14.82 -17.01
CA GLU A 313 31.06 15.88 -16.12
C GLU A 313 30.06 17.04 -16.10
N LEU A 314 29.61 17.43 -14.91
CA LEU A 314 28.91 18.69 -14.66
C LEU A 314 29.93 19.80 -14.40
N ASN A 315 29.82 20.89 -15.15
CA ASN A 315 30.66 22.07 -15.04
C ASN A 315 29.82 23.31 -14.68
N VAL A 316 30.30 24.11 -13.73
CA VAL A 316 29.73 25.39 -13.33
C VAL A 316 30.83 26.44 -13.27
N GLU A 317 30.72 27.48 -14.09
CA GLU A 317 31.74 28.52 -14.24
C GLU A 317 31.64 29.63 -13.18
N THR A 318 32.75 30.36 -12.98
CA THR A 318 32.82 31.47 -12.01
C THR A 318 31.97 32.67 -12.39
N SER A 319 31.56 32.79 -13.64
CA SER A 319 30.70 33.87 -14.15
C SER A 319 29.27 33.80 -13.60
N LEU A 320 28.84 32.67 -13.04
CA LEU A 320 27.54 32.54 -12.39
C LEU A 320 27.39 33.55 -11.26
N LYS A 321 26.25 34.25 -11.21
CA LYS A 321 25.99 35.31 -10.23
C LYS A 321 24.89 34.93 -9.25
N ASN A 322 25.08 35.34 -8.00
CA ASN A 322 24.01 35.34 -7.03
C ASN A 322 23.10 36.58 -7.21
N LYS A 323 21.97 36.62 -6.51
CA LYS A 323 21.01 37.74 -6.54
C LYS A 323 21.61 39.09 -6.14
N LYS A 324 22.72 39.10 -5.41
CA LYS A 324 23.47 40.31 -4.99
C LYS A 324 24.51 40.74 -6.03
N GLY A 325 24.62 40.01 -7.15
CA GLY A 325 25.59 40.27 -8.22
C GLY A 325 27.00 39.73 -7.96
N ALA A 326 27.23 39.00 -6.87
CA ALA A 326 28.52 38.39 -6.59
C ALA A 326 28.72 37.11 -7.42
N SER A 327 29.94 36.91 -7.90
CA SER A 327 30.35 35.76 -8.71
C SER A 327 30.67 34.53 -7.86
N LEU A 328 30.50 33.33 -8.45
CA LEU A 328 30.87 32.07 -7.80
C LEU A 328 32.37 32.05 -7.48
N THR A 329 32.70 31.73 -6.23
CA THR A 329 34.07 31.86 -5.68
C THR A 329 35.11 31.06 -6.46
N SER A 330 34.72 29.89 -6.98
CA SER A 330 35.57 29.02 -7.80
C SER A 330 34.70 28.20 -8.74
N ALA A 331 35.21 27.89 -9.93
CA ALA A 331 34.54 26.96 -10.84
C ALA A 331 34.36 25.60 -10.16
N PHE A 332 33.22 24.96 -10.41
CA PHE A 332 32.88 23.65 -9.86
C PHE A 332 32.80 22.63 -10.98
N ARG A 333 33.45 21.48 -10.78
CA ARG A 333 33.45 20.35 -11.72
C ARG A 333 33.19 19.07 -10.95
N LYS A 334 32.26 18.25 -11.40
CA LYS A 334 31.95 16.96 -10.78
C LYS A 334 31.61 15.92 -11.83
N GLN A 335 32.28 14.78 -11.77
CA GLN A 335 31.87 13.61 -12.52
C GLN A 335 30.58 13.05 -11.90
N ILE A 336 29.54 12.95 -12.71
CA ILE A 336 28.25 12.37 -12.37
C ILE A 336 28.12 11.07 -13.13
N ASP A 337 27.81 10.00 -12.42
CA ASP A 337 27.38 8.75 -13.03
C ASP A 337 25.90 8.55 -12.70
N LEU A 338 25.06 8.58 -13.74
CA LEU A 338 23.64 8.25 -13.62
C LEU A 338 23.39 6.73 -13.74
N SER A 339 24.45 5.91 -13.76
CA SER A 339 24.39 4.45 -13.90
C SER A 339 24.55 3.71 -12.55
N PRO A 340 23.91 2.55 -12.35
CA PRO A 340 22.71 2.03 -13.03
C PRO A 340 21.51 1.96 -12.06
N ILE A 341 20.30 1.93 -12.62
CA ILE A 341 19.05 1.86 -11.82
C ILE A 341 19.09 0.60 -10.94
N PRO A 342 18.81 0.66 -9.62
CA PRO A 342 18.73 -0.53 -8.79
C PRO A 342 17.81 -1.61 -9.41
N PRO A 343 18.06 -2.92 -9.21
CA PRO A 343 17.21 -3.97 -9.76
C PRO A 343 15.74 -3.71 -9.41
N SER A 344 14.90 -3.54 -10.41
CA SER A 344 13.54 -3.07 -10.20
C SER A 344 12.58 -3.65 -11.23
N ILE A 345 11.32 -3.80 -10.84
CA ILE A 345 10.19 -4.18 -11.69
C ILE A 345 9.03 -3.21 -11.46
N GLU A 346 8.28 -2.90 -12.51
CA GLU A 346 7.15 -1.97 -12.46
C GLU A 346 6.03 -2.41 -13.40
N LEU A 347 4.76 -2.29 -12.97
CA LEU A 347 3.62 -2.54 -13.84
C LEU A 347 3.48 -1.43 -14.88
N THR A 348 2.97 -1.79 -16.06
CA THR A 348 2.57 -0.81 -17.07
C THR A 348 1.08 -0.88 -17.32
N GLY A 349 0.42 0.29 -17.24
CA GLY A 349 -1.02 0.44 -17.43
C GLY A 349 -1.87 -0.13 -16.29
N ASN A 350 -3.13 0.31 -16.25
CA ASN A 350 -4.12 -0.05 -15.22
C ASN A 350 -5.20 -1.01 -15.75
N GLY A 351 -5.05 -1.52 -16.98
CA GLY A 351 -6.03 -2.40 -17.61
C GLY A 351 -6.13 -3.75 -16.89
N VAL A 352 -7.37 -4.21 -16.66
CA VAL A 352 -7.68 -5.47 -15.98
C VAL A 352 -8.34 -6.47 -16.91
N ILE A 353 -9.06 -6.01 -17.95
CA ILE A 353 -9.71 -6.89 -18.92
C ILE A 353 -8.85 -6.93 -20.17
N VAL A 354 -8.47 -8.13 -20.58
CA VAL A 354 -7.69 -8.34 -21.80
C VAL A 354 -8.52 -9.26 -22.70
N PRO A 355 -8.75 -8.87 -23.98
CA PRO A 355 -9.41 -9.74 -24.94
C PRO A 355 -8.75 -11.11 -24.98
N SER A 356 -9.54 -12.18 -25.03
CA SER A 356 -9.03 -13.56 -25.02
C SER A 356 -8.53 -13.99 -26.42
N SER A 357 -8.00 -13.06 -27.21
CA SER A 357 -7.60 -13.24 -28.60
C SER A 357 -6.27 -13.97 -28.71
N LYS A 358 -6.24 -15.26 -28.35
CA LYS A 358 -5.09 -16.20 -28.37
C LYS A 358 -3.86 -15.83 -27.52
N GLU A 359 -3.49 -14.57 -27.45
CA GLU A 359 -2.38 -14.02 -26.68
C GLU A 359 -2.94 -13.25 -25.48
N LEU A 360 -2.39 -13.51 -24.28
CA LEU A 360 -2.74 -12.80 -23.06
C LEU A 360 -1.52 -12.05 -22.57
N ILE A 361 -1.28 -10.89 -23.18
CA ILE A 361 -0.06 -10.11 -22.99
C ILE A 361 -0.06 -9.39 -21.64
N PHE A 362 0.97 -9.65 -20.84
CA PHE A 362 1.28 -8.97 -19.60
C PHE A 362 2.49 -8.04 -19.76
N PRO A 363 2.28 -6.73 -19.93
CA PRO A 363 3.38 -5.79 -20.06
C PRO A 363 3.88 -5.30 -18.69
N PHE A 364 5.20 -5.24 -18.51
CA PHE A 364 5.88 -4.71 -17.33
C PHE A 364 7.23 -4.12 -17.71
N LYS A 365 7.79 -3.25 -16.87
CA LYS A 365 9.17 -2.77 -17.03
C LYS A 365 10.08 -3.49 -16.04
N ALA A 366 11.33 -3.71 -16.44
CA ALA A 366 12.38 -4.14 -15.52
C ALA A 366 13.70 -3.41 -15.81
N ALA A 367 14.53 -3.26 -14.78
CA ALA A 367 15.86 -2.68 -14.88
C ALA A 367 16.87 -3.55 -14.12
N ASN A 368 18.08 -3.72 -14.66
CA ASN A 368 19.18 -4.43 -14.01
C ASN A 368 18.84 -5.84 -13.52
N LEU A 369 18.02 -6.55 -14.28
CA LEU A 369 17.61 -7.92 -14.01
C LEU A 369 17.83 -8.76 -15.25
N LYS A 370 18.32 -9.99 -15.06
CA LYS A 370 18.36 -11.01 -16.12
C LYS A 370 17.15 -11.93 -16.12
N ALA A 371 16.36 -11.92 -15.04
CA ALA A 371 15.20 -12.77 -14.86
C ALA A 371 14.24 -12.19 -13.80
N VAL A 372 13.03 -12.70 -13.76
CA VAL A 372 12.03 -12.50 -12.69
C VAL A 372 11.35 -13.83 -12.41
N ASP A 373 10.76 -14.00 -11.22
CA ASP A 373 9.83 -15.10 -10.99
C ASP A 373 8.44 -14.68 -11.42
N LEU A 374 7.76 -15.57 -12.15
CA LEU A 374 6.38 -15.45 -12.58
C LEU A 374 5.53 -16.47 -11.84
N LYS A 375 4.50 -15.98 -11.15
CA LYS A 375 3.46 -16.80 -10.52
C LYS A 375 2.10 -16.40 -11.06
N ILE A 376 1.33 -17.38 -11.52
CA ILE A 376 -0.01 -17.17 -12.06
C ILE A 376 -0.99 -17.96 -11.19
N ILE A 377 -1.96 -17.26 -10.61
CA ILE A 377 -3.00 -17.81 -9.76
C ILE A 377 -4.33 -17.71 -10.51
N LYS A 378 -4.95 -18.85 -10.79
CA LYS A 378 -6.29 -18.93 -11.40
C LYS A 378 -7.34 -18.75 -10.31
N ILE A 379 -8.18 -17.73 -10.41
CA ILE A 379 -9.40 -17.60 -9.60
C ILE A 379 -10.53 -18.31 -10.35
N PHE A 380 -11.16 -19.30 -9.73
CA PHE A 380 -12.16 -20.12 -10.40
C PHE A 380 -13.43 -19.31 -10.73
N ASP A 381 -14.05 -19.58 -11.87
CA ASP A 381 -15.25 -18.89 -12.37
C ASP A 381 -16.40 -18.91 -11.37
N ASN A 382 -16.68 -20.08 -10.80
CA ASN A 382 -17.73 -20.30 -9.81
C ASN A 382 -17.48 -19.55 -8.49
N ASN A 383 -16.22 -19.19 -8.20
CA ASN A 383 -15.82 -18.46 -7.01
C ASN A 383 -15.79 -16.94 -7.24
N LEU A 384 -15.80 -16.48 -8.50
CA LEU A 384 -15.60 -15.07 -8.83
C LEU A 384 -16.71 -14.14 -8.30
N PRO A 385 -18.01 -14.52 -8.30
CA PRO A 385 -19.04 -13.70 -7.67
C PRO A 385 -18.78 -13.44 -6.18
N TRP A 386 -18.30 -14.45 -5.45
CA TRP A 386 -17.93 -14.35 -4.03
C TRP A 386 -16.65 -13.53 -3.84
N PHE A 387 -15.65 -13.73 -4.71
CA PHE A 387 -14.45 -12.91 -4.72
C PHE A 387 -14.80 -11.41 -4.84
N LEU A 388 -15.72 -11.05 -5.75
CA LEU A 388 -16.12 -9.67 -6.02
C LEU A 388 -16.99 -9.03 -4.92
N GLN A 389 -17.54 -9.81 -3.98
CA GLN A 389 -18.15 -9.26 -2.76
C GLN A 389 -17.11 -8.60 -1.84
N GLU A 390 -15.91 -9.16 -1.79
CA GLU A 390 -14.83 -8.73 -0.89
C GLU A 390 -13.77 -7.89 -1.59
N ASN A 391 -13.69 -8.02 -2.92
CA ASN A 391 -12.67 -7.41 -3.75
C ASN A 391 -13.30 -6.60 -4.88
N ASP A 392 -12.55 -5.62 -5.36
CA ASP A 392 -12.74 -5.12 -6.72
C ASP A 392 -11.93 -5.99 -7.68
N ILE A 393 -12.24 -5.91 -8.97
CA ILE A 393 -11.63 -6.79 -9.98
C ILE A 393 -10.09 -6.64 -10.06
N ASN A 394 -9.54 -5.49 -9.63
CA ASN A 394 -8.11 -5.20 -9.58
C ASN A 394 -7.45 -5.45 -8.21
N THR A 395 -8.22 -5.66 -7.14
CA THR A 395 -7.70 -5.97 -5.79
C THR A 395 -7.72 -7.47 -5.54
N ALA A 396 -7.03 -7.96 -4.51
CA ALA A 396 -7.09 -9.38 -4.17
C ALA A 396 -6.69 -9.67 -2.71
N TYR A 397 -7.69 -9.70 -1.84
CA TYR A 397 -7.62 -10.17 -0.46
C TYR A 397 -8.01 -11.65 -0.38
N SER A 398 -7.30 -12.41 0.45
CA SER A 398 -7.58 -13.84 0.69
C SER A 398 -7.67 -14.71 -0.58
N VAL A 399 -6.81 -14.44 -1.57
CA VAL A 399 -6.81 -15.09 -2.90
C VAL A 399 -6.87 -16.62 -2.81
N LYS A 400 -6.20 -17.22 -1.80
CA LYS A 400 -6.19 -18.67 -1.57
C LYS A 400 -7.58 -19.30 -1.44
N ARG A 401 -8.60 -18.54 -1.01
CA ARG A 401 -9.97 -19.04 -0.89
C ARG A 401 -10.68 -19.22 -2.23
N PHE A 402 -10.30 -18.40 -3.21
CA PHE A 402 -11.02 -18.30 -4.47
C PHE A 402 -10.25 -18.92 -5.63
N GLY A 403 -8.92 -19.07 -5.51
CA GLY A 403 -8.06 -19.53 -6.58
C GLY A 403 -6.86 -20.37 -6.15
N ARG A 404 -6.12 -20.86 -7.15
CA ARG A 404 -4.93 -21.72 -6.99
C ARG A 404 -3.81 -21.34 -7.95
N PRO A 405 -2.53 -21.49 -7.57
CA PRO A 405 -1.42 -21.32 -8.49
C PRO A 405 -1.52 -22.37 -9.59
N VAL A 406 -1.56 -21.91 -10.84
CA VAL A 406 -1.53 -22.75 -12.04
C VAL A 406 -0.16 -22.73 -12.72
N TYR A 407 0.66 -21.73 -12.40
CA TYR A 407 2.04 -21.65 -12.82
C TYR A 407 2.91 -20.95 -11.76
N SER A 408 4.14 -21.42 -11.60
CA SER A 408 5.18 -20.77 -10.81
C SER A 408 6.53 -21.15 -11.40
N GLY A 409 7.30 -20.17 -11.88
CA GLY A 409 8.57 -20.44 -12.54
C GLY A 409 9.38 -19.19 -12.80
N LYS A 410 10.62 -19.41 -13.24
CA LYS A 410 11.55 -18.35 -13.62
C LYS A 410 11.30 -17.94 -15.07
N LEU A 411 11.18 -16.64 -15.29
CA LEU A 411 11.11 -16.01 -16.59
C LEU A 411 12.44 -15.29 -16.88
N ASP A 412 13.16 -15.75 -17.91
CA ASP A 412 14.39 -15.07 -18.36
C ASP A 412 14.04 -13.80 -19.15
N LEU A 413 14.72 -12.69 -18.81
CA LEU A 413 14.55 -11.42 -19.50
C LEU A 413 15.53 -11.36 -20.67
N VAL A 414 15.00 -11.46 -21.88
CA VAL A 414 15.78 -11.34 -23.11
C VAL A 414 15.66 -9.91 -23.63
N ASN A 415 16.80 -9.21 -23.68
CA ASN A 415 16.87 -7.87 -24.25
C ASN A 415 16.93 -7.93 -25.79
N PRO A 416 16.14 -7.11 -26.51
CA PRO A 416 16.37 -6.86 -27.93
C PRO A 416 17.83 -6.45 -28.20
N ALA A 417 18.38 -6.84 -29.36
CA ALA A 417 19.74 -6.45 -29.74
C ALA A 417 19.86 -4.90 -29.75
N GLY A 418 20.75 -4.36 -28.91
CA GLY A 418 20.99 -2.91 -28.79
C GLY A 418 20.33 -2.21 -27.60
N SER A 419 19.47 -2.88 -26.81
CA SER A 419 18.95 -2.31 -25.55
C SER A 419 19.88 -2.63 -24.37
N GLY A 420 20.44 -1.60 -23.74
CA GLY A 420 21.28 -1.74 -22.55
C GLY A 420 20.55 -2.37 -21.36
N THR A 421 21.23 -3.26 -20.63
CA THR A 421 20.69 -3.94 -19.42
C THR A 421 20.56 -3.02 -18.20
N SER A 422 21.20 -1.85 -18.23
CA SER A 422 21.31 -0.89 -17.12
C SER A 422 20.13 0.10 -17.03
N GLY A 423 19.29 0.15 -18.05
CA GLY A 423 18.11 1.01 -18.16
C GLY A 423 16.79 0.31 -17.79
N TRP A 424 15.71 1.08 -17.68
CA TRP A 424 14.36 0.52 -17.69
C TRP A 424 14.02 0.04 -19.09
N ASN A 425 13.72 -1.25 -19.22
CA ASN A 425 13.28 -1.85 -20.47
C ASN A 425 11.83 -2.34 -20.32
N LEU A 426 11.04 -2.20 -21.38
CA LEU A 426 9.69 -2.76 -21.46
C LEU A 426 9.78 -4.22 -21.89
N TYR A 427 9.15 -5.09 -21.11
CA TYR A 427 8.99 -6.50 -21.41
C TYR A 427 7.51 -6.85 -21.53
N THR A 428 7.23 -7.84 -22.34
CA THR A 428 5.90 -8.42 -22.51
C THR A 428 5.99 -9.92 -22.32
N VAL A 429 5.10 -10.47 -21.53
CA VAL A 429 4.96 -11.92 -21.36
C VAL A 429 3.62 -12.32 -21.91
N ASP A 430 3.60 -13.27 -22.84
CA ASP A 430 2.35 -13.94 -23.19
C ASP A 430 2.08 -15.02 -22.15
N LEU A 431 1.04 -14.84 -21.36
CA LEU A 431 0.65 -15.82 -20.34
C LEU A 431 0.13 -17.12 -20.98
N SER A 432 -0.28 -17.10 -22.24
CA SER A 432 -0.73 -18.28 -23.00
C SER A 432 0.37 -19.35 -23.13
N GLU A 433 1.64 -18.94 -23.06
CA GLU A 433 2.78 -19.86 -23.13
C GLU A 433 2.96 -20.68 -21.84
N TYR A 434 2.35 -20.24 -20.73
CA TYR A 434 2.56 -20.81 -19.40
C TYR A 434 1.32 -21.49 -18.83
N ILE A 435 0.13 -21.12 -19.31
CA ILE A 435 -1.16 -21.61 -18.84
C ILE A 435 -2.14 -21.77 -19.99
N ASP A 436 -3.08 -22.71 -19.83
CA ASP A 436 -4.26 -22.77 -20.69
C ASP A 436 -5.21 -21.61 -20.34
N ILE A 437 -5.37 -20.67 -21.28
CA ILE A 437 -6.27 -19.53 -21.09
C ILE A 437 -7.71 -19.97 -21.28
N GLU A 438 -8.52 -19.71 -20.27
CA GLU A 438 -9.95 -19.96 -20.28
C GLU A 438 -10.70 -18.61 -20.34
N PRO A 439 -11.55 -18.39 -21.35
CA PRO A 439 -12.38 -17.20 -21.42
C PRO A 439 -13.29 -17.05 -20.19
N GLY A 440 -13.37 -15.82 -19.69
CA GLY A 440 -14.04 -15.38 -18.48
C GLY A 440 -13.37 -15.74 -17.15
N ILE A 441 -12.16 -16.29 -17.18
CA ILE A 441 -11.38 -16.55 -15.96
C ILE A 441 -10.54 -15.33 -15.56
N LEU A 442 -10.50 -15.06 -14.26
CA LEU A 442 -9.63 -14.06 -13.66
C LEU A 442 -8.32 -14.72 -13.20
N TYR A 443 -7.21 -14.24 -13.75
CA TYR A 443 -5.87 -14.67 -13.37
C TYR A 443 -5.18 -13.55 -12.58
N ARG A 444 -4.61 -13.88 -11.43
CA ARG A 444 -3.69 -12.99 -10.71
C ARG A 444 -2.26 -13.32 -11.08
N VAL A 445 -1.57 -12.35 -11.68
CA VAL A 445 -0.17 -12.44 -12.08
C VAL A 445 0.68 -11.72 -11.05
N GLU A 446 1.68 -12.41 -10.53
CA GLU A 446 2.65 -11.86 -9.60
C GLU A 446 4.06 -11.99 -10.19
N LEU A 447 4.81 -10.89 -10.19
CA LEU A 447 6.23 -10.88 -10.52
C LEU A 447 7.06 -10.49 -9.29
N SER A 448 8.15 -11.22 -9.07
CA SER A 448 9.12 -10.94 -8.01
C SER A 448 10.56 -11.04 -8.50
N MET A 449 11.47 -10.45 -7.72
CA MET A 449 12.90 -10.42 -8.02
C MET A 449 13.66 -11.22 -6.97
N GLN A 450 14.69 -11.95 -7.40
CA GLN A 450 15.65 -12.61 -6.50
C GLN A 450 17.03 -11.94 -6.59
N PRO A 451 17.84 -12.02 -5.51
CA PRO A 451 19.21 -11.55 -5.53
C PRO A 451 20.04 -12.02 -6.74
N SER A 452 19.97 -13.30 -7.07
CA SER A 452 20.71 -13.95 -8.16
C SER A 452 20.29 -13.47 -9.53
N TYR A 453 19.14 -12.81 -9.67
CA TYR A 453 18.66 -12.23 -10.92
C TYR A 453 19.23 -10.84 -11.17
N SER A 454 19.78 -10.20 -10.14
CA SER A 454 20.41 -8.89 -10.24
C SER A 454 21.61 -8.91 -11.18
N LEU A 455 21.63 -7.97 -12.12
CA LEU A 455 22.80 -7.59 -12.92
C LEU A 455 23.56 -6.42 -12.29
N TYR A 456 23.09 -5.92 -11.14
CA TYR A 456 23.73 -4.82 -10.43
C TYR A 456 25.09 -5.25 -9.87
N PRO A 457 26.16 -4.46 -10.07
CA PRO A 457 27.51 -4.83 -9.67
C PRO A 457 27.64 -4.79 -8.14
N CYS A 458 27.53 -5.95 -7.49
CA CYS A 458 27.72 -6.13 -6.05
C CYS A 458 29.02 -6.89 -5.76
N SER A 459 29.73 -6.45 -4.71
CA SER A 459 31.04 -6.99 -4.34
C SER A 459 30.99 -8.24 -3.44
N ASP A 460 29.82 -8.66 -2.94
CA ASP A 460 29.69 -9.76 -1.97
C ASP A 460 28.49 -10.71 -2.27
N PRO A 461 28.72 -11.86 -2.93
CA PRO A 461 27.66 -12.79 -3.32
C PRO A 461 27.21 -13.81 -2.26
N LEU A 462 27.97 -14.01 -1.17
CA LEU A 462 27.90 -15.25 -0.38
C LEU A 462 26.70 -15.31 0.60
N GLU A 463 26.25 -14.16 1.10
CA GLU A 463 25.04 -14.05 1.95
C GLU A 463 23.74 -14.20 1.14
N LEU A 464 23.76 -13.84 -0.15
CA LEU A 464 22.57 -13.86 -1.01
C LEU A 464 22.15 -15.30 -1.38
N GLY A 465 23.11 -16.20 -1.62
CA GLY A 465 22.80 -17.59 -2.01
C GLY A 465 22.10 -18.41 -0.93
N LYS A 466 22.46 -18.25 0.34
CA LYS A 466 21.79 -18.96 1.46
C LYS A 466 20.34 -18.54 1.64
N TYR A 467 20.05 -17.26 1.42
CA TYR A 467 18.69 -16.74 1.49
C TYR A 467 17.79 -17.35 0.41
N GLU A 468 18.31 -17.50 -0.81
CA GLU A 468 17.58 -18.11 -1.91
C GLU A 468 17.32 -19.61 -1.69
N GLU A 469 18.27 -20.33 -1.10
CA GLU A 469 18.05 -21.73 -0.70
C GLU A 469 16.89 -21.84 0.31
N MET A 470 16.82 -20.92 1.29
CA MET A 470 15.72 -20.87 2.25
C MET A 470 14.37 -20.53 1.60
N ILE A 471 14.34 -19.62 0.63
CA ILE A 471 13.13 -19.32 -0.15
C ILE A 471 12.68 -20.58 -0.89
N LYS A 472 13.56 -21.22 -1.67
CA LYS A 472 13.21 -22.41 -2.46
C LYS A 472 12.68 -23.55 -1.60
N MET A 473 13.35 -23.86 -0.49
CA MET A 473 12.90 -24.88 0.44
C MET A 473 11.51 -24.55 1.03
N THR A 474 11.25 -23.26 1.27
CA THR A 474 9.98 -22.79 1.79
C THR A 474 8.87 -22.80 0.74
N GLU A 475 9.17 -22.41 -0.51
CA GLU A 475 8.25 -22.51 -1.63
C GLU A 475 7.84 -23.97 -1.89
N GLU A 476 8.78 -24.90 -1.85
CA GLU A 476 8.51 -26.34 -1.95
C GLU A 476 7.60 -26.83 -0.81
N LEU A 477 7.85 -26.37 0.42
CA LEU A 477 6.98 -26.64 1.57
C LEU A 477 5.61 -25.96 1.44
N SER A 478 5.53 -24.81 0.77
CA SER A 478 4.30 -24.03 0.60
C SER A 478 3.36 -24.62 -0.45
N ARG A 479 3.88 -25.39 -1.41
CA ARG A 479 3.05 -26.07 -2.43
C ARG A 479 2.03 -27.00 -1.77
N SER A 480 2.44 -27.73 -0.73
CA SER A 480 1.51 -28.56 0.07
C SER A 480 0.56 -27.73 0.94
N SER A 481 0.91 -26.48 1.28
CA SER A 481 0.02 -25.54 1.98
C SER A 481 -1.11 -25.00 1.11
N TRP A 482 -1.01 -25.01 -0.23
CA TRP A 482 -2.16 -24.68 -1.11
C TRP A 482 -3.19 -25.81 -1.18
N ASP A 483 -2.76 -27.04 -0.90
CA ASP A 483 -3.63 -28.20 -0.75
C ASP A 483 -4.15 -28.37 0.68
N ASP A 484 -3.71 -27.53 1.60
CA ASP A 484 -4.16 -27.54 2.97
C ASP A 484 -5.37 -26.61 3.12
N PRO A 485 -6.61 -27.14 3.18
CA PRO A 485 -7.81 -26.34 3.31
C PRO A 485 -7.91 -25.64 4.68
N ASP A 486 -6.90 -25.80 5.53
CA ASP A 486 -6.88 -25.23 6.87
C ASP A 486 -5.79 -24.16 7.01
N ASN A 487 -4.99 -23.93 5.95
CA ASN A 487 -3.89 -22.97 5.91
C ASN A 487 -4.00 -21.98 4.73
N PHE A 488 -5.14 -21.30 4.64
CA PHE A 488 -5.43 -20.31 3.60
C PHE A 488 -4.81 -18.92 3.81
N TYR A 489 -4.06 -18.70 4.90
CA TYR A 489 -3.68 -17.34 5.36
C TYR A 489 -2.21 -16.99 5.20
N PHE A 490 -1.33 -17.98 5.13
CA PHE A 490 0.11 -17.73 5.10
C PHE A 490 0.66 -17.70 3.67
N GLU A 491 1.16 -16.55 3.22
CA GLU A 491 2.18 -16.52 2.16
C GLU A 491 3.53 -16.80 2.83
N SER A 492 4.12 -17.94 2.49
CA SER A 492 5.31 -18.50 3.13
C SER A 492 6.56 -17.62 2.91
N ASP A 493 6.62 -16.90 1.81
CA ASP A 493 7.80 -16.16 1.37
C ASP A 493 8.00 -14.90 2.21
N ASP A 494 6.91 -14.26 2.63
CA ASP A 494 6.93 -13.06 3.46
C ASP A 494 7.52 -13.40 4.84
N TYR A 495 7.18 -14.55 5.40
CA TYR A 495 7.73 -15.01 6.67
C TYR A 495 9.25 -15.20 6.64
N ILE A 496 9.80 -15.78 5.57
CA ILE A 496 11.25 -15.98 5.42
C ILE A 496 11.96 -14.64 5.30
N TYR A 497 11.41 -13.71 4.52
CA TYR A 497 11.92 -12.35 4.45
C TYR A 497 11.97 -11.72 5.84
N TYR A 498 10.88 -11.72 6.59
CA TYR A 498 10.85 -11.07 7.89
C TYR A 498 11.66 -11.78 8.99
N SER A 499 11.90 -13.07 8.84
CA SER A 499 12.70 -13.87 9.78
C SER A 499 14.19 -13.71 9.55
N PHE A 500 14.63 -13.67 8.29
CA PHE A 500 16.05 -13.74 7.91
C PHE A 500 16.53 -12.57 7.05
N GLY A 501 15.67 -12.07 6.16
CA GLY A 501 15.98 -10.99 5.22
C GLY A 501 15.74 -9.58 5.75
N PHE A 502 14.98 -9.40 6.82
CA PHE A 502 14.55 -8.08 7.29
C PHE A 502 15.67 -7.33 8.01
N ASN A 503 16.15 -6.28 7.35
CA ASN A 503 16.93 -5.21 7.93
C ASN A 503 16.46 -3.90 7.30
N TRP A 504 15.70 -3.11 8.08
CA TRP A 504 15.08 -1.89 7.59
C TRP A 504 16.09 -0.90 6.99
N ARG A 505 17.30 -0.82 7.54
CA ARG A 505 18.34 0.14 7.08
C ARG A 505 18.90 -0.20 5.72
N GLU A 506 18.88 -1.48 5.37
CA GLU A 506 19.47 -2.00 4.13
C GLU A 506 18.39 -2.25 3.06
N ARG A 507 17.12 -1.85 3.31
CA ARG A 507 15.99 -2.11 2.42
C ARG A 507 16.09 -1.44 1.05
N ASP A 508 16.92 -0.40 0.94
CA ASP A 508 17.19 0.35 -0.29
C ASP A 508 18.62 0.08 -0.82
N ASN A 509 19.34 -0.89 -0.23
CA ASN A 509 20.67 -1.30 -0.68
C ASN A 509 20.57 -2.54 -1.61
N PRO A 510 20.73 -2.40 -2.95
CA PRO A 510 20.53 -3.48 -3.91
C PRO A 510 21.51 -4.66 -3.75
N CYS A 511 22.55 -4.52 -2.93
CA CYS A 511 23.51 -5.58 -2.61
C CYS A 511 23.18 -6.33 -1.31
N LYS A 512 22.00 -6.11 -0.72
CA LYS A 512 21.55 -6.79 0.50
C LYS A 512 20.22 -7.48 0.26
N VAL A 513 20.01 -8.62 0.94
CA VAL A 513 18.75 -9.39 0.90
C VAL A 513 17.54 -8.52 1.21
N SER A 514 17.68 -7.59 2.16
CA SER A 514 16.60 -6.69 2.60
C SER A 514 15.98 -5.85 1.49
N TYR A 515 16.71 -5.65 0.40
CA TYR A 515 16.23 -4.97 -0.80
C TYR A 515 15.16 -5.75 -1.55
N PHE A 516 15.26 -7.07 -1.59
CA PHE A 516 14.34 -7.98 -2.28
C PHE A 516 13.13 -8.32 -1.39
N ASN A 517 12.52 -7.28 -0.82
CA ASN A 517 11.41 -7.41 0.11
C ASN A 517 10.06 -7.66 -0.61
N PRO A 518 9.06 -8.26 0.08
CA PRO A 518 7.74 -8.53 -0.48
C PRO A 518 7.01 -7.31 -1.05
N ASP A 519 7.28 -6.11 -0.52
CA ASP A 519 6.63 -4.87 -0.98
C ASP A 519 7.10 -4.45 -2.38
N ARG A 520 8.23 -4.98 -2.86
CA ARG A 520 8.72 -4.76 -4.23
C ARG A 520 8.17 -5.76 -5.26
N LYS A 521 7.35 -6.73 -4.84
CA LYS A 521 6.61 -7.60 -5.77
C LYS A 521 5.54 -6.78 -6.47
N ILE A 522 5.36 -6.99 -7.77
CA ILE A 522 4.22 -6.41 -8.50
C ILE A 522 3.16 -7.47 -8.74
N ARG A 523 1.89 -7.08 -8.58
CA ARG A 523 0.75 -7.99 -8.67
C ARG A 523 -0.39 -7.32 -9.43
N ARG A 524 -1.00 -8.02 -10.38
CA ARG A 524 -2.16 -7.53 -11.13
C ARG A 524 -3.11 -8.67 -11.48
N ASN A 525 -4.41 -8.42 -11.36
CA ASN A 525 -5.43 -9.32 -11.86
C ASN A 525 -5.70 -9.04 -13.35
N ILE A 526 -6.03 -10.08 -14.11
CA ILE A 526 -6.30 -10.04 -15.54
C ILE A 526 -7.50 -10.94 -15.83
N LEU A 527 -8.58 -10.38 -16.32
CA LEU A 527 -9.73 -11.12 -16.80
C LEU A 527 -9.59 -11.35 -18.31
N ALA A 528 -9.54 -12.62 -18.71
CA ALA A 528 -9.49 -12.98 -20.12
C ALA A 528 -10.91 -12.99 -20.71
N SER A 529 -11.40 -11.91 -21.32
CA SER A 529 -12.73 -11.88 -21.94
C SER A 529 -12.80 -10.89 -23.09
N ASN A 530 -13.59 -11.19 -24.12
CA ASN A 530 -13.84 -10.27 -25.24
C ASN A 530 -15.06 -9.37 -24.99
N PHE A 531 -15.79 -9.52 -23.89
CA PHE A 531 -16.97 -8.70 -23.65
C PHE A 531 -16.60 -7.36 -23.01
N GLY A 532 -17.08 -6.26 -23.57
CA GLY A 532 -17.20 -4.98 -22.90
C GLY A 532 -18.61 -4.84 -22.36
N ILE A 533 -18.78 -4.65 -21.06
CA ILE A 533 -20.09 -4.48 -20.42
C ILE A 533 -20.24 -3.02 -19.98
N MET A 534 -21.36 -2.41 -20.36
CA MET A 534 -21.80 -1.12 -19.84
C MET A 534 -23.19 -1.27 -19.20
N ALA A 535 -23.38 -0.71 -18.02
CA ALA A 535 -24.66 -0.72 -17.33
C ALA A 535 -25.11 0.71 -16.99
N LYS A 536 -26.41 0.98 -17.16
CA LYS A 536 -27.06 2.23 -16.75
C LYS A 536 -28.25 1.91 -15.86
N LYS A 537 -28.17 2.32 -14.59
CA LYS A 537 -29.24 2.15 -13.59
C LYS A 537 -30.13 3.39 -13.56
N GLY A 538 -31.45 3.19 -13.68
CA GLY A 538 -32.47 4.24 -13.53
C GLY A 538 -33.03 4.31 -12.11
N SER A 539 -33.78 5.38 -11.82
CA SER A 539 -34.41 5.63 -10.51
C SER A 539 -35.48 4.61 -10.10
N GLY A 540 -35.99 3.82 -11.04
CA GLY A 540 -36.97 2.78 -10.79
C GLY A 540 -36.41 1.38 -10.48
N ASN A 541 -35.10 1.19 -10.31
CA ASN A 541 -34.44 -0.14 -10.40
C ASN A 541 -34.55 -0.78 -11.79
N ASP A 542 -34.73 0.03 -12.82
CA ASP A 542 -34.53 -0.40 -14.21
C ASP A 542 -33.03 -0.38 -14.52
N LEU A 543 -32.55 -1.42 -15.19
CA LEU A 543 -31.17 -1.60 -15.56
C LEU A 543 -31.07 -1.83 -17.07
N ASN A 544 -30.37 -0.94 -17.76
CA ASN A 544 -30.03 -1.13 -19.17
C ASN A 544 -28.60 -1.63 -19.27
N VAL A 545 -28.41 -2.82 -19.83
CA VAL A 545 -27.12 -3.47 -20.00
C VAL A 545 -26.79 -3.52 -21.49
N ILE A 546 -25.59 -3.11 -21.85
CA ILE A 546 -25.07 -3.11 -23.22
C ILE A 546 -23.80 -3.94 -23.23
N VAL A 547 -23.71 -4.88 -24.16
CA VAL A 547 -22.53 -5.72 -24.37
C VAL A 547 -21.99 -5.52 -25.78
N SER A 548 -20.70 -5.24 -25.86
CA SER A 548 -19.95 -5.10 -27.11
C SER A 548 -18.74 -6.02 -27.12
N ASP A 549 -18.25 -6.37 -28.31
CA ASP A 549 -17.00 -7.08 -28.48
C ASP A 549 -15.81 -6.10 -28.36
N LEU A 550 -14.84 -6.39 -27.50
CA LEU A 550 -13.71 -5.50 -27.22
C LEU A 550 -12.72 -5.39 -28.38
N LEU A 551 -12.69 -6.35 -29.30
CA LEU A 551 -11.78 -6.34 -30.45
C LEU A 551 -12.35 -5.52 -31.61
N THR A 552 -13.65 -5.66 -31.86
CA THR A 552 -14.35 -5.07 -33.01
C THR A 552 -15.19 -3.84 -32.65
N ALA A 553 -15.43 -3.61 -31.35
CA ALA A 553 -16.36 -2.62 -30.82
C ALA A 553 -17.83 -2.80 -31.29
N LEU A 554 -18.15 -3.92 -31.94
CA LEU A 554 -19.50 -4.21 -32.43
C LEU A 554 -20.42 -4.70 -31.30
N PRO A 555 -21.72 -4.40 -31.37
CA PRO A 555 -22.69 -4.91 -30.40
C PRO A 555 -22.79 -6.44 -30.45
N LEU A 556 -22.88 -7.08 -29.29
CA LEU A 556 -23.02 -8.53 -29.16
C LEU A 556 -24.46 -8.91 -28.81
N SER A 557 -25.17 -9.50 -29.77
CA SER A 557 -26.51 -10.05 -29.57
C SER A 557 -26.46 -11.45 -28.96
N GLU A 558 -27.59 -11.88 -28.37
CA GLU A 558 -27.75 -13.23 -27.79
C GLU A 558 -26.75 -13.51 -26.66
N VAL A 559 -26.40 -12.49 -25.89
CA VAL A 559 -25.61 -12.62 -24.66
C VAL A 559 -26.57 -12.75 -23.49
N ASP A 560 -26.43 -13.83 -22.71
CA ASP A 560 -27.19 -14.04 -21.48
C ASP A 560 -26.68 -13.09 -20.40
N ILE A 561 -27.57 -12.24 -19.89
CA ILE A 561 -27.33 -11.31 -18.81
C ILE A 561 -28.02 -11.81 -17.55
N MET A 562 -27.25 -12.02 -16.50
CA MET A 562 -27.74 -12.35 -15.16
C MET A 562 -27.33 -11.24 -14.19
N VAL A 563 -28.28 -10.79 -13.37
CA VAL A 563 -28.08 -9.73 -12.40
C VAL A 563 -28.28 -10.30 -11.01
N TYR A 564 -27.31 -10.08 -10.13
CA TYR A 564 -27.29 -10.57 -8.75
C TYR A 564 -27.33 -9.41 -7.75
N ASN A 565 -27.92 -9.66 -6.60
CA ASN A 565 -27.80 -8.78 -5.42
C ASN A 565 -26.52 -9.09 -4.63
N MET A 566 -26.29 -8.36 -3.53
CA MET A 566 -25.11 -8.52 -2.68
C MET A 566 -25.01 -9.92 -2.06
N GLN A 567 -26.11 -10.65 -1.89
CA GLN A 567 -26.15 -12.03 -1.37
C GLN A 567 -25.98 -13.08 -2.48
N ILE A 568 -25.60 -12.67 -3.69
CA ILE A 568 -25.44 -13.54 -4.86
C ILE A 568 -26.74 -14.30 -5.19
N GLN A 569 -27.89 -13.65 -4.98
CA GLN A 569 -29.17 -14.14 -5.46
C GLN A 569 -29.51 -13.44 -6.78
N GLN A 570 -29.92 -14.22 -7.79
CA GLN A 570 -30.33 -13.66 -9.07
C GLN A 570 -31.64 -12.86 -8.89
N ILE A 571 -31.63 -11.59 -9.28
CA ILE A 571 -32.77 -10.67 -9.15
C ILE A 571 -33.35 -10.22 -10.50
N ALA A 572 -32.61 -10.46 -11.60
CA ALA A 572 -33.09 -10.26 -12.96
C ALA A 572 -32.25 -11.07 -13.95
N SER A 573 -32.82 -11.38 -15.11
CA SER A 573 -32.10 -11.94 -16.24
C SER A 573 -32.75 -11.53 -17.56
N GLY A 574 -31.98 -11.59 -18.64
CA GLY A 574 -32.47 -11.39 -20.00
C GLY A 574 -31.37 -11.60 -21.04
N ILE A 575 -31.71 -11.45 -22.31
CA ILE A 575 -30.81 -11.71 -23.44
C ILE A 575 -30.66 -10.44 -24.26
N THR A 576 -29.44 -10.10 -24.68
CA THR A 576 -29.20 -8.91 -25.51
C THR A 576 -29.83 -9.05 -26.90
N GLY A 577 -30.43 -7.95 -27.37
CA GLY A 577 -30.97 -7.83 -28.72
C GLY A 577 -29.90 -7.62 -29.78
N LYS A 578 -30.31 -7.35 -31.03
CA LYS A 578 -29.40 -7.11 -32.17
C LYS A 578 -28.49 -5.89 -32.00
N ASP A 579 -28.89 -4.95 -31.15
CA ASP A 579 -28.12 -3.75 -30.80
C ASP A 579 -27.18 -3.99 -29.61
N GLY A 580 -27.08 -5.24 -29.13
CA GLY A 580 -26.25 -5.62 -28.00
C GLY A 580 -26.80 -5.18 -26.65
N SER A 581 -28.06 -4.74 -26.58
CA SER A 581 -28.65 -4.20 -25.36
C SER A 581 -29.80 -5.05 -24.81
N VAL A 582 -30.01 -4.97 -23.48
CA VAL A 582 -31.20 -5.50 -22.80
C VAL A 582 -31.61 -4.56 -21.67
N LYS A 583 -32.93 -4.32 -21.56
CA LYS A 583 -33.52 -3.59 -20.44
C LYS A 583 -34.15 -4.58 -19.47
N LEU A 584 -33.74 -4.49 -18.21
CA LEU A 584 -34.15 -5.39 -17.13
C LEU A 584 -34.81 -4.59 -16.02
N ARG A 585 -35.87 -5.16 -15.44
CA ARG A 585 -36.47 -4.69 -14.20
C ARG A 585 -35.89 -5.51 -13.06
N CYS A 586 -35.15 -4.90 -12.14
CA CYS A 586 -34.52 -5.62 -11.03
C CYS A 586 -35.45 -5.73 -9.82
N ASP A 587 -35.64 -6.96 -9.32
CA ASP A 587 -36.33 -7.21 -8.04
C ASP A 587 -35.36 -7.04 -6.86
N GLY A 588 -34.96 -5.79 -6.61
CA GLY A 588 -34.00 -5.41 -5.58
C GLY A 588 -32.80 -4.63 -6.12
N ASN A 589 -31.80 -4.45 -5.26
CA ASN A 589 -30.61 -3.67 -5.59
C ASN A 589 -29.59 -4.52 -6.37
N PRO A 590 -29.25 -4.15 -7.63
CA PRO A 590 -28.23 -4.84 -8.39
C PRO A 590 -26.84 -4.58 -7.80
N PHE A 591 -26.06 -5.65 -7.73
CA PHE A 591 -24.68 -5.66 -7.21
C PHE A 591 -23.68 -6.19 -8.24
N LEU A 592 -24.05 -7.20 -9.02
CA LEU A 592 -23.17 -7.83 -9.99
C LEU A 592 -23.95 -8.20 -11.25
N ILE A 593 -23.42 -7.83 -12.41
CA ILE A 593 -23.84 -8.38 -13.71
C ILE A 593 -22.85 -9.47 -14.12
N ILE A 594 -23.37 -10.59 -14.60
CA ILE A 594 -22.62 -11.61 -15.33
C ILE A 594 -23.19 -11.67 -16.75
N ALA A 595 -22.34 -11.42 -17.74
CA ALA A 595 -22.68 -11.58 -19.15
C ALA A 595 -22.00 -12.84 -19.67
N ARG A 596 -22.75 -13.74 -20.33
CA ARG A 596 -22.24 -15.02 -20.84
C ARG A 596 -22.73 -15.30 -22.25
N LYS A 597 -21.85 -15.78 -23.12
CA LYS A 597 -22.21 -16.37 -24.41
C LYS A 597 -21.18 -17.42 -24.79
N ASP A 598 -21.64 -18.60 -25.17
CA ASP A 598 -20.79 -19.75 -25.48
C ASP A 598 -19.82 -20.06 -24.31
N ARG A 599 -18.51 -19.89 -24.52
CA ARG A 599 -17.47 -20.07 -23.49
C ARG A 599 -17.00 -18.77 -22.86
N ASP A 600 -17.31 -17.62 -23.46
CA ASP A 600 -16.86 -16.31 -22.98
C ASP A 600 -17.87 -15.75 -21.98
N HIS A 601 -17.34 -15.08 -20.97
CA HIS A 601 -18.15 -14.40 -19.97
C HIS A 601 -17.36 -13.30 -19.28
N ASN A 602 -18.06 -12.28 -18.80
CA ASN A 602 -17.47 -11.14 -18.09
C ASN A 602 -18.39 -10.69 -16.95
N TYR A 603 -17.81 -9.96 -16.00
CA TYR A 603 -18.38 -9.58 -14.73
C TYR A 603 -18.29 -8.06 -14.58
N LEU A 604 -19.41 -7.42 -14.24
CA LEU A 604 -19.43 -6.01 -13.92
C LEU A 604 -20.05 -5.82 -12.53
N LYS A 605 -19.20 -5.47 -11.56
CA LYS A 605 -19.64 -5.04 -10.23
C LYS A 605 -20.31 -3.67 -10.33
N ILE A 606 -21.47 -3.53 -9.70
CA ILE A 606 -22.29 -2.33 -9.67
C ILE A 606 -22.44 -1.89 -8.23
N THR A 607 -21.78 -0.80 -7.88
CA THR A 607 -21.94 -0.08 -6.62
C THR A 607 -22.02 1.41 -6.92
N ASP A 608 -22.60 2.21 -6.03
CA ASP A 608 -22.69 3.65 -6.27
C ASP A 608 -21.30 4.30 -6.40
N GLY A 609 -20.30 3.76 -5.69
CA GLY A 609 -18.90 4.18 -5.79
C GLY A 609 -18.20 3.80 -7.10
N SER A 610 -18.75 2.87 -7.88
CA SER A 610 -18.19 2.47 -9.19
C SER A 610 -18.82 3.20 -10.37
N ALA A 611 -19.73 4.15 -10.12
CA ALA A 611 -20.31 4.98 -11.17
C ALA A 611 -19.26 5.93 -11.77
N LEU A 612 -19.27 6.07 -13.09
CA LEU A 612 -18.42 7.04 -13.78
C LEU A 612 -18.81 8.46 -13.37
N SER A 613 -17.81 9.31 -13.12
CA SER A 613 -18.07 10.70 -12.75
C SER A 613 -18.80 11.42 -13.89
N MET A 614 -19.91 12.07 -13.53
CA MET A 614 -20.68 12.92 -14.43
C MET A 614 -20.40 14.41 -14.22
N SER A 615 -19.39 14.77 -13.41
CA SER A 615 -19.11 16.16 -13.02
C SER A 615 -18.82 17.11 -14.19
N SER A 616 -18.31 16.58 -15.30
CA SER A 616 -18.01 17.35 -16.51
C SER A 616 -19.23 17.53 -17.42
N PHE A 617 -20.38 16.93 -17.08
CA PHE A 617 -21.63 17.04 -17.82
C PHE A 617 -22.64 17.86 -17.01
N ASP A 618 -23.49 18.62 -17.68
CA ASP A 618 -24.60 19.32 -17.03
C ASP A 618 -25.73 18.34 -16.71
N VAL A 619 -25.56 17.61 -15.61
CA VAL A 619 -26.53 16.65 -15.05
C VAL A 619 -27.22 17.21 -13.80
N SER A 620 -27.05 18.51 -13.53
CA SER A 620 -27.60 19.19 -12.36
C SER A 620 -29.12 19.37 -12.49
N GLY A 621 -29.84 19.33 -11.36
CA GLY A 621 -31.29 19.57 -11.35
C GLY A 621 -32.04 18.80 -10.27
N VAL A 622 -33.35 19.06 -10.20
CA VAL A 622 -34.26 18.38 -9.25
C VAL A 622 -34.73 17.06 -9.85
N THR A 623 -34.33 15.95 -9.23
CA THR A 623 -34.78 14.60 -9.58
C THR A 623 -36.14 14.30 -8.94
N PRO A 624 -37.13 13.80 -9.69
CA PRO A 624 -38.37 13.28 -9.10
C PRO A 624 -38.09 12.06 -8.22
N GLU A 625 -38.71 12.00 -7.04
CA GLU A 625 -38.63 10.83 -6.16
C GLU A 625 -39.84 9.92 -6.40
N ASN A 626 -39.61 8.68 -6.81
CA ASN A 626 -40.68 7.71 -7.13
C ASN A 626 -41.71 8.24 -8.15
N GLY A 627 -41.29 9.15 -9.04
CA GLY A 627 -42.17 9.79 -10.03
C GLY A 627 -42.96 10.98 -9.49
N ILE A 628 -42.77 11.38 -8.24
CA ILE A 628 -43.36 12.57 -7.65
C ILE A 628 -42.35 13.71 -7.68
N LYS A 629 -42.79 14.86 -8.18
CA LYS A 629 -42.05 16.12 -8.08
C LYS A 629 -42.88 17.12 -7.29
N ALA A 630 -42.40 17.49 -6.11
CA ALA A 630 -42.97 18.56 -5.30
C ALA A 630 -42.11 19.82 -5.43
N PHE A 631 -42.76 20.96 -5.63
CA PHE A 631 -42.12 22.27 -5.62
C PHE A 631 -42.73 23.11 -4.51
N ILE A 632 -41.92 23.47 -3.53
CA ILE A 632 -42.33 24.31 -2.40
C ILE A 632 -41.95 25.75 -2.74
N PHE A 633 -42.92 26.64 -2.58
CA PHE A 633 -42.80 28.07 -2.85
C PHE A 633 -43.31 28.85 -1.65
N GLY A 634 -42.47 29.70 -1.07
CA GLY A 634 -42.88 30.71 -0.09
C GLY A 634 -43.06 32.06 -0.75
N GLU A 635 -43.76 32.98 -0.09
CA GLU A 635 -43.85 34.37 -0.55
C GLU A 635 -42.48 35.08 -0.54
N ARG A 636 -41.51 34.51 0.18
CA ARG A 636 -40.10 34.90 0.29
C ARG A 636 -39.28 33.71 0.79
N ASP A 637 -37.99 33.89 0.95
CA ASP A 637 -37.01 32.88 1.38
C ASP A 637 -36.49 33.10 2.81
N VAL A 638 -36.77 34.26 3.43
CA VAL A 638 -36.32 34.63 4.78
C VAL A 638 -37.45 35.24 5.60
N TRP A 639 -37.64 34.72 6.82
CA TRP A 639 -38.63 35.19 7.80
C TRP A 639 -37.95 35.58 9.12
N ARG A 640 -38.52 36.58 9.81
CA ARG A 640 -38.08 36.95 11.16
C ARG A 640 -38.88 36.18 12.21
N PRO A 641 -38.32 35.97 13.42
CA PRO A 641 -39.09 35.42 14.53
C PRO A 641 -40.37 36.23 14.79
N GLY A 642 -41.52 35.54 14.78
CA GLY A 642 -42.84 36.15 14.94
C GLY A 642 -43.59 36.42 13.64
N ASP A 643 -42.94 36.30 12.47
CA ASP A 643 -43.62 36.37 11.17
C ASP A 643 -44.51 35.13 10.97
N SER A 644 -45.65 35.31 10.30
CA SER A 644 -46.38 34.20 9.68
C SER A 644 -45.65 33.73 8.43
N ILE A 645 -45.61 32.42 8.21
CA ILE A 645 -45.00 31.78 7.05
C ILE A 645 -46.13 31.23 6.18
N PHE A 646 -46.18 31.59 4.90
CA PHE A 646 -47.18 31.08 3.96
C PHE A 646 -46.49 30.22 2.90
N LEU A 647 -46.81 28.93 2.84
CA LEU A 647 -46.15 28.02 1.91
C LEU A 647 -47.15 27.44 0.92
N SER A 648 -46.78 27.48 -0.35
CA SER A 648 -47.49 26.81 -1.42
C SER A 648 -46.69 25.60 -1.88
N VAL A 649 -47.36 24.47 -2.09
CA VAL A 649 -46.75 23.26 -2.64
C VAL A 649 -47.45 22.88 -3.93
N PHE A 650 -46.67 22.81 -5.01
CA PHE A 650 -47.11 22.24 -6.27
C PHE A 650 -46.64 20.79 -6.34
N ILE A 651 -47.59 19.86 -6.42
CA ILE A 651 -47.28 18.44 -6.54
C ILE A 651 -47.63 17.99 -7.95
N ARG A 652 -46.63 17.44 -8.63
CA ARG A 652 -46.80 16.78 -9.91
C ARG A 652 -46.46 15.31 -9.76
N ASP A 653 -47.49 14.49 -9.87
CA ASP A 653 -47.34 13.06 -10.10
C ASP A 653 -47.07 12.81 -11.59
N MET A 654 -45.87 12.36 -11.91
CA MET A 654 -45.45 12.11 -13.28
C MET A 654 -45.93 10.75 -13.80
N ASN A 655 -46.29 9.83 -12.90
CA ASN A 655 -46.72 8.46 -13.23
C ASN A 655 -48.24 8.28 -13.17
N ASN A 656 -48.98 9.29 -12.69
CA ASN A 656 -50.42 9.23 -12.43
C ASN A 656 -50.82 8.04 -11.53
N SER A 657 -49.98 7.72 -10.54
CA SER A 657 -50.18 6.62 -9.60
C SER A 657 -50.94 7.03 -8.32
N LEU A 658 -51.05 8.32 -8.01
CA LEU A 658 -51.72 8.83 -6.82
C LEU A 658 -53.24 9.01 -7.05
N PRO A 659 -54.10 8.48 -6.15
CA PRO A 659 -55.53 8.79 -6.16
C PRO A 659 -55.80 10.29 -5.97
N PRO A 660 -56.94 10.84 -6.46
CA PRO A 660 -57.29 12.26 -6.32
C PRO A 660 -57.29 12.79 -4.88
N ASP A 661 -57.58 11.93 -3.90
CA ASP A 661 -57.69 12.25 -2.48
C ASP A 661 -56.50 11.75 -1.65
N HIS A 662 -55.34 11.50 -2.28
CA HIS A 662 -54.14 11.10 -1.55
C HIS A 662 -53.69 12.21 -0.58
N PRO A 663 -53.65 11.97 0.75
CA PRO A 663 -53.36 13.02 1.72
C PRO A 663 -51.89 13.46 1.64
N VAL A 664 -51.67 14.76 1.76
CA VAL A 664 -50.35 15.37 1.80
C VAL A 664 -50.09 15.87 3.20
N GLN A 665 -49.03 15.36 3.80
CA GLN A 665 -48.56 15.75 5.12
C GLN A 665 -47.48 16.83 4.98
N PHE A 666 -47.69 17.96 5.64
CA PHE A 666 -46.72 19.03 5.78
C PHE A 666 -46.20 19.06 7.21
N GLU A 667 -44.88 19.13 7.36
CA GLU A 667 -44.21 19.20 8.65
C GLU A 667 -43.17 20.32 8.63
N LEU A 668 -43.30 21.25 9.57
CA LEU A 668 -42.30 22.30 9.80
C LEU A 668 -41.42 21.89 10.97
N SER A 669 -40.11 21.82 10.74
CA SER A 669 -39.11 21.51 11.77
C SER A 669 -38.17 22.70 12.01
N ASN A 670 -37.73 22.86 13.26
CA ASN A 670 -36.71 23.86 13.60
C ASN A 670 -35.29 23.33 13.31
N PRO A 671 -34.23 24.16 13.43
CA PRO A 671 -32.85 23.72 13.20
C PRO A 671 -32.35 22.60 14.13
N PHE A 672 -33.06 22.30 15.23
CA PHE A 672 -32.80 21.17 16.12
C PHE A 672 -33.59 19.90 15.71
N SER A 673 -34.18 19.89 14.51
CA SER A 673 -35.06 18.84 13.99
C SER A 673 -36.29 18.55 14.86
N GLN A 674 -36.74 19.51 15.67
CA GLN A 674 -37.96 19.40 16.45
C GLN A 674 -39.15 19.85 15.59
N LYS A 675 -40.25 19.07 15.63
CA LYS A 675 -41.49 19.40 14.92
C LYS A 675 -42.18 20.59 15.59
N ILE A 676 -42.41 21.65 14.83
CA ILE A 676 -43.04 22.89 15.27
C ILE A 676 -44.48 22.98 14.78
N ASP A 677 -44.76 22.53 13.56
CA ASP A 677 -46.10 22.47 13.00
C ASP A 677 -46.30 21.19 12.18
N HIS A 678 -47.55 20.73 12.11
CA HIS A 678 -47.95 19.52 11.40
C HIS A 678 -49.37 19.69 10.86
N GLN A 679 -49.49 19.65 9.53
CA GLN A 679 -50.76 19.81 8.83
C GLN A 679 -50.96 18.67 7.82
N VAL A 680 -52.21 18.29 7.59
CA VAL A 680 -52.58 17.31 6.56
C VAL A 680 -53.64 17.93 5.66
N GLN A 681 -53.39 17.94 4.35
CA GLN A 681 -54.35 18.40 3.35
C GLN A 681 -54.70 17.31 2.37
N ILE A 682 -55.97 17.24 1.98
CA ILE A 682 -56.47 16.35 0.95
C ILE A 682 -56.63 17.19 -0.33
N PRO A 683 -55.87 16.93 -1.41
CA PRO A 683 -55.85 17.81 -2.57
C PRO A 683 -57.16 17.87 -3.35
N GLY A 684 -57.99 16.82 -3.29
CA GLY A 684 -59.27 16.76 -4.01
C GLY A 684 -59.09 16.94 -5.51
N GLY A 685 -58.02 16.37 -6.08
CA GLY A 685 -57.63 16.53 -7.49
C GLY A 685 -56.92 17.86 -7.84
N LYS A 686 -56.66 18.75 -6.87
CA LYS A 686 -55.84 19.96 -7.09
C LYS A 686 -54.34 19.63 -7.02
N GLN A 687 -53.55 20.29 -7.86
CA GLN A 687 -52.08 20.15 -7.85
C GLN A 687 -51.37 21.21 -6.99
N LEU A 688 -52.12 22.22 -6.51
CA LEU A 688 -51.62 23.30 -5.65
C LEU A 688 -52.27 23.21 -4.27
N LEU A 689 -51.44 23.16 -3.24
CA LEU A 689 -51.80 23.18 -1.84
C LEU A 689 -51.17 24.41 -1.16
N THR A 690 -51.84 24.96 -0.15
CA THR A 690 -51.37 26.14 0.58
C THR A 690 -51.46 25.88 2.08
N PHE A 691 -50.35 26.03 2.79
CA PHE A 691 -50.18 25.76 4.21
C PHE A 691 -49.87 27.04 5.00
#